data_AF-A0AAX4HRJ6-F1
#
_entry.id   AF-A0AAX4HRJ6-F1
#
_cell.length_a   1.000
_cell.length_b   1.000
_cell.length_c   1.000
_cell.angle_alpha   90.00
_cell.angle_beta   90.00
_cell.angle_gamma   90.00
#
_symmetry.space_group_name_H-M   'P 1'
#
loop_
_entity.id
_entity.type
_entity.pdbx_description
1 polymer ?
#
loop_
_entity_poly.entity_id
_entity_poly.type
_entity_poly.pdbx_seq_one_letter_code
_entity_poly.pdbx_strand_id
1 'polypeptide(L)'
;MSPRFWPSQLSKTLLGTVLSGLCLSSFAQNAPLETPKKVEYPGIIQTFEKLIQVDNDKFQKRSDALIKNGRVFDTSKSVTGLELEPDFLNSIILHSDPGYLRLASADKCRFYESILTDLLRSSEGKIKNVLMTYVEKDVRQSAIINKKDFLNKVVNQECPDTQKMISLFQIKTLNEALNSTIFEIPSGREQCRNIHLSWVNNPKTPFLCQIYEYTKEARLGLGDPKDLTQRRAVAKILEDKQTLVQKDYIENVCKHLDDEELFCDEFLNVSFWTKIAGGYESKTYAEDICRFVTGATTAVSSTQYNVCLARLKKENDLCLYPAGRNSGLRPQPECDQLSTALNFSSLSAEYKDCPGNSDQLIVTQVARLINFFSPDPVKSANGPCSAVSAATTFNFNKNFDNEENWKLEACYDDQLNSREVCYKTFFGKYNNQPESYTSVVAKILQNTRGADPAVGCEMVDSQDYNPLLLQYKSGCYIIYERDKCFISQCKHKILFNDRAIDYIKIKNRVNLAYFPLTVRDERFSQNSLLTRDFKKTGRIMNNLSTIQSYFKKSKGAIIHGIGCAEDILPTFFKIQAINQCSPLPFIINGIMNEKGNTVFVIRTAADSLQAPRLISWSSIYSGVKSYQRLHPLKLWTMYGLD
;
A
#
# COMPACT_ATOMS: atom_id res chain seq x y z
N MET A 1 -3.24 23.48 -30.60
CA MET A 1 -4.23 24.54 -30.88
C MET A 1 -4.83 25.00 -29.56
N SER A 2 -4.40 26.17 -29.08
CA SER A 2 -5.02 26.97 -27.99
C SER A 2 -6.24 27.76 -28.54
N PRO A 3 -7.10 28.45 -27.75
CA PRO A 3 -6.86 29.10 -26.43
C PRO A 3 -7.95 28.89 -25.35
N ARG A 4 -7.61 28.86 -24.04
CA ARG A 4 -7.51 29.96 -23.04
C ARG A 4 -8.71 30.93 -22.99
N PHE A 5 -9.41 31.00 -21.85
CA PHE A 5 -9.62 32.22 -21.02
C PHE A 5 -10.37 31.89 -19.70
N TRP A 6 -10.02 32.62 -18.63
CA TRP A 6 -10.59 32.65 -17.28
C TRP A 6 -11.14 34.10 -17.04
N PRO A 7 -11.78 34.45 -15.91
CA PRO A 7 -13.24 34.63 -15.77
C PRO A 7 -13.68 36.07 -15.37
N SER A 8 -14.99 36.33 -15.27
CA SER A 8 -15.51 37.54 -14.60
C SER A 8 -16.73 37.27 -13.71
N GLN A 9 -16.62 37.80 -12.49
CA GLN A 9 -17.64 38.11 -11.48
C GLN A 9 -19.12 38.02 -11.91
N LEU A 10 -19.88 37.06 -11.35
CA LEU A 10 -21.34 37.14 -11.20
C LEU A 10 -21.88 35.91 -10.42
N SER A 11 -21.67 35.86 -9.11
CA SER A 11 -22.47 34.98 -8.22
C SER A 11 -22.38 35.38 -6.73
N LYS A 12 -22.48 36.68 -6.42
CA LYS A 12 -22.58 37.22 -5.05
C LYS A 12 -23.96 37.79 -4.70
N THR A 13 -25.02 37.28 -5.33
CA THR A 13 -26.39 37.71 -5.04
C THR A 13 -27.36 36.53 -5.14
N LEU A 14 -27.44 35.74 -4.07
CA LEU A 14 -28.59 34.87 -3.77
C LEU A 14 -28.50 34.35 -2.33
N LEU A 15 -28.61 35.29 -1.37
CA LEU A 15 -28.93 35.00 0.03
C LEU A 15 -29.34 36.33 0.69
N GLY A 16 -30.57 36.77 0.43
CA GLY A 16 -31.04 38.06 0.94
C GLY A 16 -32.45 38.46 0.53
N THR A 17 -33.39 37.51 0.40
CA THR A 17 -34.82 37.83 0.23
C THR A 17 -35.71 36.74 0.83
N VAL A 18 -35.64 36.56 2.15
CA VAL A 18 -36.78 36.09 2.95
C VAL A 18 -36.66 36.82 4.28
N LEU A 19 -37.57 37.78 4.53
CA LEU A 19 -37.82 38.56 5.75
C LEU A 19 -37.85 40.08 5.48
N SER A 20 -38.85 40.51 4.72
CA SER A 20 -39.48 41.81 4.92
C SER A 20 -40.84 41.80 4.20
N GLY A 21 -41.90 41.66 4.98
CA GLY A 21 -43.26 41.74 4.49
C GLY A 21 -44.22 41.91 5.65
N LEU A 22 -44.65 43.16 5.85
CA LEU A 22 -45.83 43.63 6.60
C LEU A 22 -45.57 43.81 8.10
N CYS A 23 -45.39 45.03 8.63
CA CYS A 23 -46.37 46.12 8.87
C CYS A 23 -46.09 46.53 10.35
N LEU A 24 -46.18 47.75 10.88
CA LEU A 24 -46.75 49.04 10.52
C LEU A 24 -46.22 50.08 11.54
N SER A 25 -46.29 51.35 11.12
CA SER A 25 -46.56 52.57 11.92
C SER A 25 -45.55 53.10 12.95
N SER A 26 -44.86 54.15 12.52
CA SER A 26 -44.99 55.54 13.03
C SER A 26 -44.68 55.84 14.51
N PHE A 27 -43.51 56.43 14.77
CA PHE A 27 -43.39 57.58 15.68
C PHE A 27 -42.22 58.51 15.25
N ALA A 28 -42.60 59.78 15.08
CA ALA A 28 -41.90 61.04 15.35
C ALA A 28 -40.37 61.19 15.14
N GLN A 29 -40.09 62.15 14.26
CA GLN A 29 -38.89 62.97 14.08
C GLN A 29 -38.02 63.19 15.34
N ASN A 30 -36.79 62.67 15.29
CA ASN A 30 -35.58 63.42 15.61
C ASN A 30 -34.59 63.13 14.47
N ALA A 31 -33.84 64.13 14.02
CA ALA A 31 -32.92 64.02 12.89
C ALA A 31 -32.05 62.75 13.02
N PRO A 32 -31.93 61.91 11.97
CA PRO A 32 -31.05 60.77 12.04
C PRO A 32 -29.62 61.29 12.19
N LEU A 33 -28.93 60.79 13.22
CA LEU A 33 -27.47 60.82 13.30
C LEU A 33 -26.91 60.54 11.90
N GLU A 34 -26.05 61.44 11.41
CA GLU A 34 -25.33 61.24 10.16
C GLU A 34 -24.78 59.81 10.14
N THR A 35 -25.26 59.00 9.19
CA THR A 35 -24.68 57.68 8.95
C THR A 35 -23.19 57.88 8.72
N PRO A 36 -22.30 57.25 9.52
CA PRO A 36 -20.87 57.41 9.31
C PRO A 36 -20.56 57.01 7.87
N LYS A 37 -19.80 57.86 7.17
CA LYS A 37 -19.27 57.60 5.82
C LYS A 37 -18.86 56.14 5.74
N LYS A 38 -19.34 55.39 4.73
CA LYS A 38 -18.97 54.00 4.44
C LYS A 38 -17.50 53.77 4.81
N VAL A 39 -17.26 53.18 5.98
CA VAL A 39 -15.93 52.75 6.37
C VAL A 39 -15.73 51.44 5.61
N GLU A 40 -14.90 51.45 4.57
CA GLU A 40 -14.42 50.23 3.96
C GLU A 40 -13.61 49.47 5.01
N TYR A 41 -14.21 48.44 5.59
CA TYR A 41 -13.49 47.50 6.44
C TYR A 41 -12.55 46.70 5.53
N PRO A 42 -11.23 46.72 5.77
CA PRO A 42 -10.31 45.92 4.98
C PRO A 42 -10.70 44.44 5.09
N GLY A 43 -10.61 43.72 3.97
CA GLY A 43 -10.79 42.26 3.98
C GLY A 43 -9.78 41.59 4.92
N ILE A 44 -10.07 40.36 5.36
CA ILE A 44 -9.20 39.61 6.29
C ILE A 44 -7.75 39.54 5.76
N ILE A 45 -7.57 39.29 4.46
CA ILE A 45 -6.24 39.25 3.81
C ILE A 45 -5.55 40.62 3.89
N GLN A 46 -6.23 41.71 3.54
CA GLN A 46 -5.69 43.07 3.65
C GLN A 46 -5.35 43.45 5.09
N THR A 47 -6.04 42.87 6.07
CA THR A 47 -5.77 43.08 7.49
C THR A 47 -4.49 42.36 7.92
N PHE A 48 -4.26 41.14 7.44
CA PHE A 48 -3.01 40.42 7.65
C PHE A 48 -1.82 41.07 6.94
N GLU A 49 -1.98 41.54 5.70
CA GLU A 49 -0.93 42.27 4.98
C GLU A 49 -0.52 43.55 5.73
N LYS A 50 -1.50 44.30 6.24
CA LYS A 50 -1.24 45.47 7.09
C LYS A 50 -0.55 45.09 8.39
N LEU A 51 -0.92 43.97 9.01
CA LEU A 51 -0.28 43.48 10.24
C LEU A 51 1.20 43.12 10.00
N ILE A 52 1.50 42.45 8.88
CA ILE A 52 2.87 42.15 8.45
C ILE A 52 3.67 43.44 8.19
N GLN A 53 3.06 44.44 7.54
CA GLN A 53 3.72 45.75 7.33
C GLN A 53 4.02 46.46 8.65
N VAL A 54 3.06 46.46 9.60
CA VAL A 54 3.24 47.07 10.91
C VAL A 54 4.33 46.35 11.71
N ASP A 55 4.38 45.02 11.66
CA ASP A 55 5.44 44.24 12.31
C ASP A 55 6.81 44.55 11.70
N ASN A 56 6.92 44.54 10.36
CA ASN A 56 8.15 44.92 9.65
C ASN A 56 8.68 46.28 10.11
N ASP A 57 7.82 47.30 10.11
CA ASP A 57 8.20 48.67 10.52
C ASP A 57 8.62 48.72 11.99
N LYS A 58 7.92 47.99 12.87
CA LYS A 58 8.22 47.95 14.30
C LYS A 58 9.54 47.24 14.57
N PHE A 59 9.74 46.09 13.95
CA PHE A 59 10.95 45.28 14.05
C PHE A 59 12.17 46.06 13.54
N GLN A 60 12.09 46.66 12.36
CA GLN A 60 13.19 47.44 11.78
C GLN A 60 13.56 48.63 12.67
N LYS A 61 12.58 49.43 13.09
CA LYS A 61 12.83 50.56 14.01
C LYS A 61 13.48 50.11 15.32
N ARG A 62 13.10 48.94 15.84
CA ARG A 62 13.65 48.38 17.08
C ARG A 62 15.08 47.87 16.88
N SER A 63 15.33 47.15 15.78
CA SER A 63 16.66 46.68 15.38
C SER A 63 17.64 47.84 15.21
N ASP A 64 17.26 48.85 14.41
CA ASP A 64 18.05 50.06 14.17
C ASP A 64 18.34 50.84 15.46
N ALA A 65 17.35 50.96 16.35
CA ALA A 65 17.54 51.63 17.63
C ALA A 65 18.57 50.91 18.51
N LEU A 66 18.60 49.58 18.50
CA LEU A 66 19.54 48.80 19.29
C LEU A 66 20.96 48.81 18.71
N ILE A 67 21.07 48.80 17.38
CA ILE A 67 22.35 48.96 16.66
C ILE A 67 22.92 50.36 16.93
N LYS A 68 22.11 51.42 16.74
CA LYS A 68 22.54 52.83 16.89
C LYS A 68 22.95 53.17 18.33
N ASN A 69 22.33 52.54 19.32
CA ASN A 69 22.64 52.74 20.73
C ASN A 69 23.83 51.89 21.24
N GLY A 70 24.49 51.14 20.35
CA GLY A 70 25.65 50.32 20.72
C GLY A 70 25.34 49.21 21.73
N ARG A 71 24.07 48.79 21.86
CA ARG A 71 23.63 47.74 22.79
C ARG A 71 23.85 46.35 22.20
N VAL A 72 25.12 46.10 21.83
CA VAL A 72 25.62 44.76 21.54
C VAL A 72 25.83 44.07 22.89
N PHE A 73 25.31 42.86 23.03
CA PHE A 73 25.40 42.12 24.29
C PHE A 73 26.88 41.89 24.71
N ASP A 74 27.35 42.65 25.71
CA ASP A 74 28.67 42.47 26.34
C ASP A 74 28.54 41.64 27.63
N THR A 75 29.18 40.48 27.61
CA THR A 75 29.17 39.45 28.65
C THR A 75 30.03 39.79 29.87
N SER A 76 30.70 40.94 29.91
CA SER A 76 31.53 41.37 31.04
C SER A 76 30.72 41.71 32.31
N LYS A 77 29.39 41.77 32.23
CA LYS A 77 28.48 42.06 33.35
C LYS A 77 27.67 40.83 33.74
N SER A 78 27.50 40.60 35.05
CA SER A 78 26.61 39.55 35.57
C SER A 78 25.16 39.87 35.20
N VAL A 79 24.64 39.20 34.18
CA VAL A 79 23.30 39.42 33.66
C VAL A 79 22.43 38.19 33.97
N THR A 80 21.24 38.40 34.52
CA THR A 80 20.24 37.35 34.81
C THR A 80 18.98 37.59 33.97
N GLY A 81 18.21 36.52 33.70
CA GLY A 81 16.92 36.61 32.99
C GLY A 81 17.03 36.88 31.49
N LEU A 82 17.89 36.15 30.78
CA LEU A 82 17.99 36.19 29.31
C LEU A 82 16.75 35.54 28.68
N GLU A 83 15.95 36.36 27.99
CA GLU A 83 14.74 35.92 27.28
C GLU A 83 14.73 36.47 25.86
N LEU A 84 14.01 35.82 24.94
CA LEU A 84 13.80 36.37 23.60
C LEU A 84 12.90 37.60 23.66
N GLU A 85 13.20 38.58 22.81
CA GLU A 85 12.44 39.82 22.76
C GLU A 85 11.06 39.58 22.08
N PRO A 86 9.94 40.11 22.62
CA PRO A 86 8.60 39.85 22.08
C PRO A 86 8.36 40.25 20.62
N ASP A 87 8.88 41.39 20.16
CA ASP A 87 8.76 41.81 18.76
C ASP A 87 9.57 40.88 17.83
N PHE A 88 10.66 40.30 18.33
CA PHE A 88 11.39 39.27 17.60
C PHE A 88 10.62 37.96 17.47
N LEU A 89 9.94 37.53 18.54
CA LEU A 89 9.06 36.36 18.49
C LEU A 89 7.89 36.58 17.52
N ASN A 90 7.26 37.75 17.57
CA ASN A 90 6.18 38.11 16.64
C ASN A 90 6.66 38.08 15.19
N SER A 91 7.83 38.65 14.90
CA SER A 91 8.41 38.63 13.57
C SER A 91 8.72 37.19 13.11
N ILE A 92 9.20 36.32 13.99
CA ILE A 92 9.40 34.91 13.66
C ILE A 92 8.09 34.23 13.28
N ILE A 93 7.04 34.42 14.07
CA ILE A 93 5.73 33.79 13.87
C ILE A 93 5.10 34.26 12.54
N LEU A 94 5.25 35.53 12.19
CA LEU A 94 4.64 36.11 11.00
C LEU A 94 5.38 35.80 9.68
N HIS A 95 6.68 35.48 9.75
CA HIS A 95 7.54 35.34 8.57
C HIS A 95 8.09 33.93 8.32
N SER A 96 7.94 33.01 9.27
CA SER A 96 8.39 31.62 9.12
C SER A 96 7.34 30.72 8.48
N ASP A 97 7.80 29.65 7.84
CA ASP A 97 6.92 28.61 7.30
C ASP A 97 6.16 27.89 8.45
N PRO A 98 4.84 27.64 8.31
CA PRO A 98 4.04 26.97 9.34
C PRO A 98 4.61 25.61 9.78
N GLY A 99 5.18 24.83 8.86
CA GLY A 99 5.82 23.55 9.16
C GLY A 99 7.02 23.71 10.10
N TYR A 100 7.86 24.70 9.85
CA TYR A 100 9.01 24.98 10.72
C TYR A 100 8.61 25.64 12.04
N LEU A 101 7.52 26.42 12.07
CA LEU A 101 6.94 26.90 13.33
C LEU A 101 6.40 25.75 14.18
N ARG A 102 5.75 24.77 13.55
CA ARG A 102 5.29 23.56 14.23
C ARG A 102 6.45 22.80 14.86
N LEU A 103 7.54 22.60 14.12
CA LEU A 103 8.78 21.99 14.60
C LEU A 103 9.39 22.77 15.77
N ALA A 104 9.47 24.09 15.66
CA ALA A 104 10.03 24.97 16.68
C ALA A 104 9.18 25.06 17.95
N SER A 105 7.88 24.75 17.87
CA SER A 105 6.94 24.80 19.00
C SER A 105 7.05 23.63 19.98
N ALA A 106 7.80 22.57 19.64
CA ALA A 106 7.91 21.38 20.47
C ALA A 106 8.60 21.67 21.81
N ASP A 107 9.75 22.34 21.79
CA ASP A 107 10.47 22.74 22.99
C ASP A 107 11.46 23.89 22.72
N LYS A 108 12.05 24.42 23.79
CA LYS A 108 13.00 25.54 23.75
C LYS A 108 14.24 25.24 22.89
N CYS A 109 14.77 24.02 22.96
CA CYS A 109 15.94 23.62 22.19
C CYS A 109 15.61 23.44 20.71
N ARG A 110 14.44 22.90 20.37
CA ARG A 110 13.92 22.88 18.99
C ARG A 110 13.81 24.27 18.40
N PHE A 111 13.30 25.22 19.18
CA PHE A 111 13.22 26.61 18.75
C PHE A 111 14.60 27.18 18.42
N TYR A 112 15.57 27.00 19.32
CA TYR A 112 16.95 27.46 19.10
C TYR A 112 17.63 26.76 17.92
N GLU A 113 17.47 25.46 17.78
CA GLU A 113 18.00 24.69 16.65
C GLU A 113 17.40 25.16 15.33
N SER A 114 16.11 25.51 15.30
CA SER A 114 15.43 26.03 14.11
C SER A 114 15.92 27.44 13.71
N ILE A 115 16.32 28.27 14.69
CA ILE A 115 17.07 29.51 14.42
C ILE A 115 18.44 29.18 13.85
N LEU A 116 19.19 28.26 14.49
CA LEU A 116 20.56 27.91 14.09
C LEU A 116 20.63 27.31 12.68
N THR A 117 19.60 26.58 12.28
CA THR A 117 19.47 25.92 10.97
C THR A 117 18.88 26.81 9.87
N ASP A 118 18.58 28.09 10.14
CA ASP A 118 17.95 29.02 9.19
C ASP A 118 16.57 28.58 8.69
N LEU A 119 15.88 27.72 9.45
CA LEU A 119 14.51 27.30 9.14
C LEU A 119 13.49 28.38 9.54
N LEU A 120 13.74 29.06 10.65
CA LEU A 120 12.96 30.23 11.07
C LEU A 120 13.47 31.49 10.40
N ARG A 121 12.53 32.37 10.07
CA ARG A 121 12.76 33.64 9.37
C ARG A 121 12.13 34.79 10.15
N SER A 122 12.78 35.95 10.12
CA SER A 122 12.20 37.21 10.58
C SER A 122 11.78 38.06 9.37
N SER A 123 11.31 39.28 9.63
CA SER A 123 11.09 40.32 8.61
C SER A 123 12.31 40.59 7.71
N GLU A 124 13.53 40.32 8.19
CA GLU A 124 14.78 40.44 7.43
C GLU A 124 15.14 39.19 6.60
N GLY A 125 14.29 38.16 6.63
CA GLY A 125 14.58 36.84 6.07
C GLY A 125 15.40 35.99 7.04
N LYS A 126 16.61 35.56 6.63
CA LYS A 126 17.44 34.68 7.47
C LYS A 126 17.95 35.43 8.71
N ILE A 127 17.76 34.82 9.87
CA ILE A 127 18.10 35.41 11.17
C ILE A 127 19.62 35.47 11.33
N LYS A 128 20.21 36.65 11.16
CA LYS A 128 21.63 36.91 11.44
C LYS A 128 21.87 37.32 12.89
N ASN A 129 20.90 38.05 13.44
CA ASN A 129 20.93 38.66 14.76
C ASN A 129 19.67 38.25 15.52
N VAL A 130 19.85 37.88 16.79
CA VAL A 130 18.78 37.54 17.72
C VAL A 130 18.58 38.71 18.67
N LEU A 131 17.34 39.13 18.84
CA LEU A 131 16.97 40.17 19.81
C LEU A 131 16.63 39.50 21.13
N MET A 132 17.31 39.92 22.18
CA MET A 132 17.12 39.38 23.53
C MET A 132 16.78 40.49 24.51
N THR A 133 16.06 40.13 25.56
CA THR A 133 15.88 40.95 26.75
C THR A 133 16.66 40.36 27.92
N TYR A 134 17.17 41.21 28.78
CA TYR A 134 17.90 40.84 29.98
C TYR A 134 17.62 41.80 31.12
N VAL A 135 17.86 41.37 32.36
CA VAL A 135 17.70 42.21 33.55
C VAL A 135 19.06 42.72 34.02
N GLU A 136 19.24 44.05 34.05
CA GLU A 136 20.39 44.71 34.65
C GLU A 136 19.88 45.68 35.71
N LYS A 137 20.24 45.43 36.99
CA LYS A 137 19.82 46.25 38.15
C LYS A 137 18.29 46.46 38.21
N ASP A 138 17.52 45.37 38.11
CA ASP A 138 16.04 45.35 38.11
C ASP A 138 15.36 46.08 36.95
N VAL A 139 16.11 46.49 35.91
CA VAL A 139 15.55 47.09 34.69
C VAL A 139 15.71 46.12 33.52
N ARG A 140 14.58 45.81 32.86
CA ARG A 140 14.57 45.01 31.62
C ARG A 140 15.12 45.84 30.47
N GLN A 141 16.24 45.39 29.91
CA GLN A 141 16.87 46.01 28.74
C GLN A 141 16.82 45.05 27.55
N SER A 142 16.90 45.57 26.33
CA SER A 142 17.03 44.78 25.10
C SER A 142 18.45 44.90 24.55
N ALA A 143 18.97 43.82 23.96
CA ALA A 143 20.24 43.78 23.25
C ALA A 143 20.13 42.94 21.97
N ILE A 144 21.08 43.16 21.07
CA ILE A 144 21.29 42.34 19.89
C ILE A 144 22.48 41.41 20.14
N ILE A 145 22.30 40.13 19.81
CA ILE A 145 23.36 39.11 19.80
C ILE A 145 23.45 38.49 18.41
N ASN A 146 24.65 38.36 17.85
CA ASN A 146 24.81 37.66 16.57
C ASN A 146 24.59 36.16 16.75
N LYS A 147 24.24 35.44 15.67
CA LYS A 147 23.93 34.01 15.71
C LYS A 147 25.04 33.13 16.29
N LYS A 148 26.32 33.49 16.07
CA LYS A 148 27.48 32.73 16.60
C LYS A 148 27.62 32.89 18.11
N ASP A 149 27.46 34.11 18.61
CA ASP A 149 27.46 34.40 20.03
C ASP A 149 26.23 33.83 20.71
N PHE A 150 25.08 33.83 20.05
CA PHE A 150 23.86 33.17 20.52
C PHE A 150 24.07 31.66 20.73
N LEU A 151 24.67 30.97 19.74
CA LEU A 151 25.05 29.56 19.88
C LEU A 151 25.97 29.37 21.10
N ASN A 152 27.05 30.14 21.17
CA ASN A 152 28.10 29.91 22.17
C ASN A 152 27.70 30.29 23.60
N LYS A 153 26.91 31.35 23.75
CA LYS A 153 26.62 31.97 25.05
C LYS A 153 25.25 31.59 25.60
N VAL A 154 24.30 31.21 24.75
CA VAL A 154 22.93 30.86 25.17
C VAL A 154 22.64 29.38 24.87
N VAL A 155 22.68 28.99 23.60
CA VAL A 155 22.23 27.64 23.20
C VAL A 155 23.09 26.55 23.82
N ASN A 156 24.42 26.68 23.84
CA ASN A 156 25.30 25.67 24.41
C ASN A 156 25.15 25.50 25.93
N GLN A 157 24.63 26.53 26.63
CA GLN A 157 24.39 26.46 28.07
C GLN A 157 23.03 25.81 28.37
N GLU A 158 22.00 26.15 27.61
CA GLU A 158 20.63 25.72 27.86
C GLU A 158 20.27 24.40 27.14
N CYS A 159 20.96 24.10 26.03
CA CYS A 159 20.71 22.98 25.11
C CYS A 159 22.03 22.31 24.69
N PRO A 160 22.73 21.62 25.61
CA PRO A 160 24.08 21.10 25.36
C PRO A 160 24.13 20.06 24.23
N ASP A 161 23.06 19.29 24.02
CA ASP A 161 23.00 18.27 22.96
C ASP A 161 22.97 18.85 21.55
N THR A 162 22.64 20.14 21.38
CA THR A 162 22.68 20.83 20.09
C THR A 162 24.10 20.81 19.50
N GLN A 163 25.15 20.87 20.32
CA GLN A 163 26.53 20.74 19.82
C GLN A 163 26.80 19.38 19.16
N LYS A 164 26.27 18.30 19.75
CA LYS A 164 26.39 16.94 19.20
C LYS A 164 25.64 16.83 17.88
N MET A 165 24.48 17.47 17.76
CA MET A 165 23.73 17.48 16.49
C MET A 165 24.46 18.28 15.41
N ILE A 166 25.00 19.46 15.75
CA ILE A 166 25.82 20.25 14.81
C ILE A 166 27.02 19.45 14.31
N SER A 167 27.71 18.70 15.19
CA SER A 167 28.85 17.87 14.78
C SER A 167 28.44 16.65 13.94
N LEU A 168 27.29 16.05 14.21
CA LEU A 168 26.75 14.91 13.47
C LEU A 168 26.34 15.27 12.03
N PHE A 169 25.86 16.50 11.80
CA PHE A 169 25.38 16.97 10.49
C PHE A 169 26.42 17.75 9.69
N GLN A 170 27.71 17.63 10.02
CA GLN A 170 28.80 18.15 9.17
C GLN A 170 28.98 17.28 7.93
N ILE A 171 29.50 17.84 6.84
CA ILE A 171 29.71 17.12 5.56
C ILE A 171 30.49 15.81 5.74
N LYS A 172 31.48 15.79 6.66
CA LYS A 172 32.32 14.61 6.93
C LYS A 172 31.53 13.48 7.61
N THR A 173 30.65 13.81 8.55
CA THR A 173 29.88 12.89 9.41
C THR A 173 28.46 12.63 8.93
N LEU A 174 27.98 13.38 7.92
CA LEU A 174 26.61 13.27 7.39
C LEU A 174 26.21 11.85 6.99
N ASN A 175 27.14 11.04 6.48
CA ASN A 175 26.83 9.65 6.12
C ASN A 175 26.45 8.82 7.36
N GLU A 176 27.10 9.05 8.50
CA GLU A 176 26.77 8.39 9.78
C GLU A 176 25.40 8.86 10.28
N ALA A 177 25.10 10.15 10.13
CA ALA A 177 23.81 10.73 10.48
C ALA A 177 22.68 10.10 9.65
N LEU A 178 22.86 9.99 8.33
CA LEU A 178 21.88 9.40 7.41
C LEU A 178 21.70 7.90 7.66
N ASN A 179 22.79 7.16 7.85
CA ASN A 179 22.74 5.71 8.09
C ASN A 179 22.15 5.35 9.47
N SER A 180 22.31 6.21 10.47
CA SER A 180 21.71 6.03 11.80
C SER A 180 20.26 6.52 11.88
N THR A 181 19.68 6.99 10.77
CA THR A 181 18.31 7.49 10.71
C THR A 181 17.45 6.48 9.98
N ILE A 182 16.37 6.04 10.64
CA ILE A 182 15.44 5.05 10.08
C ILE A 182 14.36 5.80 9.29
N PHE A 183 14.36 5.61 7.97
CA PHE A 183 13.35 6.17 7.06
C PHE A 183 12.21 5.15 6.88
N GLU A 184 11.36 5.03 7.90
CA GLU A 184 10.26 4.07 7.91
C GLU A 184 9.15 4.49 6.95
N ILE A 185 8.73 3.59 6.05
CA ILE A 185 7.60 3.80 5.14
C ILE A 185 6.34 3.26 5.82
N PRO A 186 5.28 4.06 5.99
CA PRO A 186 4.08 3.60 6.64
C PRO A 186 3.34 2.53 5.81
N SER A 187 2.88 1.47 6.47
CA SER A 187 1.99 0.46 5.86
C SER A 187 0.50 0.81 6.00
N GLY A 188 0.17 1.91 6.70
CA GLY A 188 -1.21 2.36 6.91
C GLY A 188 -1.29 3.70 7.63
N ARG A 189 -2.49 4.27 7.69
CA ARG A 189 -2.71 5.64 8.18
C ARG A 189 -2.32 5.85 9.65
N GLU A 190 -2.67 4.94 10.53
CA GLU A 190 -2.28 5.04 11.96
C GLU A 190 -0.76 4.93 12.17
N GLN A 191 -0.09 4.04 11.42
CA GLN A 191 1.37 3.97 11.48
C GLN A 191 2.00 5.23 10.90
N CYS A 192 1.45 5.77 9.81
CA CYS A 192 1.91 7.01 9.22
C CYS A 192 1.81 8.19 10.17
N ARG A 193 0.68 8.32 10.88
CA ARG A 193 0.48 9.31 11.92
C ARG A 193 1.55 9.25 13.01
N ASN A 194 1.84 8.04 13.49
CA ASN A 194 2.88 7.85 14.50
C ASN A 194 4.28 8.19 13.96
N ILE A 195 4.57 7.85 12.70
CA ILE A 195 5.82 8.20 12.04
C ILE A 195 5.93 9.73 11.89
N HIS A 196 4.88 10.42 11.43
CA HIS A 196 4.85 11.88 11.33
C HIS A 196 5.13 12.54 12.68
N LEU A 197 4.42 12.14 13.72
CA LEU A 197 4.64 12.59 15.10
C LEU A 197 6.07 12.32 15.57
N SER A 198 6.65 11.18 15.20
CA SER A 198 8.04 10.87 15.54
C SER A 198 9.00 11.86 14.88
N TRP A 199 8.75 12.26 13.63
CA TRP A 199 9.57 13.23 12.91
C TRP A 199 9.45 14.64 13.46
N VAL A 200 8.24 15.08 13.82
CA VAL A 200 8.02 16.39 14.46
C VAL A 200 8.80 16.50 15.78
N ASN A 201 8.94 15.40 16.51
CA ASN A 201 9.67 15.35 17.79
C ASN A 201 11.14 14.90 17.66
N ASN A 202 11.60 14.50 16.47
CA ASN A 202 12.91 13.91 16.29
C ASN A 202 14.00 14.98 16.33
N PRO A 203 15.07 14.77 17.13
CA PRO A 203 16.07 15.79 17.29
C PRO A 203 16.90 16.12 16.04
N LYS A 204 16.91 15.22 15.08
CA LYS A 204 17.62 15.35 13.81
C LYS A 204 16.87 16.20 12.78
N THR A 205 15.56 16.42 12.94
CA THR A 205 14.70 17.00 11.91
C THR A 205 15.12 18.41 11.47
N PRO A 206 15.45 19.38 12.36
CA PRO A 206 15.90 20.70 11.91
C PRO A 206 17.15 20.65 11.02
N PHE A 207 18.07 19.74 11.32
CA PHE A 207 19.33 19.61 10.58
C PHE A 207 19.11 18.90 9.23
N LEU A 208 18.20 17.94 9.15
CA LEU A 208 17.77 17.33 7.89
C LEU A 208 17.07 18.36 6.99
N CYS A 209 16.15 19.15 7.56
CA CYS A 209 15.47 20.19 6.80
C CYS A 209 16.40 21.35 6.41
N GLN A 210 17.45 21.63 7.19
CA GLN A 210 18.50 22.56 6.78
C GLN A 210 19.15 22.14 5.47
N ILE A 211 19.47 20.84 5.32
CA ILE A 211 20.08 20.30 4.10
C ILE A 211 19.11 20.45 2.92
N TYR A 212 17.84 20.10 3.13
CA TYR A 212 16.80 20.25 2.11
C TYR A 212 16.64 21.72 1.66
N GLU A 213 16.48 22.67 2.59
CA GLU A 213 16.33 24.09 2.24
C GLU A 213 17.60 24.63 1.58
N TYR A 214 18.79 24.26 2.05
CA TYR A 214 20.05 24.68 1.44
C TYR A 214 20.18 24.23 -0.01
N THR A 215 19.86 22.95 -0.28
CA THR A 215 19.94 22.39 -1.64
C THR A 215 18.87 22.99 -2.56
N LYS A 216 17.65 23.18 -2.06
CA LYS A 216 16.56 23.87 -2.77
C LYS A 216 16.92 25.31 -3.14
N GLU A 217 17.42 26.09 -2.19
CA GLU A 217 17.86 27.47 -2.44
C GLU A 217 19.00 27.53 -3.46
N ALA A 218 19.99 26.64 -3.38
CA ALA A 218 21.10 26.58 -4.32
C ALA A 218 20.65 26.25 -5.76
N ARG A 219 19.66 25.37 -5.91
CA ARG A 219 19.03 25.03 -7.21
C ARG A 219 18.28 26.22 -7.79
N LEU A 220 17.52 26.93 -6.96
CA LEU A 220 16.76 28.12 -7.35
C LEU A 220 17.65 29.36 -7.58
N GLY A 221 18.94 29.29 -7.24
CA GLY A 221 19.87 30.42 -7.37
C GLY A 221 19.61 31.52 -6.35
N LEU A 222 19.07 31.18 -5.18
CA LEU A 222 18.79 32.12 -4.10
C LEU A 222 20.04 32.31 -3.22
N GLY A 223 20.40 33.57 -2.94
CA GLY A 223 21.54 33.94 -2.09
C GLY A 223 22.42 35.03 -2.71
N ASP A 224 23.60 35.26 -2.11
CA ASP A 224 24.59 36.20 -2.66
C ASP A 224 25.10 35.68 -4.01
N PRO A 225 24.97 36.46 -5.11
CA PRO A 225 25.48 36.09 -6.43
C PRO A 225 26.97 35.70 -6.44
N LYS A 226 27.78 36.28 -5.55
CA LYS A 226 29.23 36.03 -5.49
C LYS A 226 29.58 34.61 -5.03
N ASP A 227 28.71 33.98 -4.24
CA ASP A 227 28.94 32.66 -3.65
C ASP A 227 28.16 31.54 -4.33
N LEU A 228 27.39 31.86 -5.38
CA LEU A 228 26.40 30.94 -5.96
C LEU A 228 27.03 29.68 -6.55
N THR A 229 28.22 29.81 -7.16
CA THR A 229 29.01 28.67 -7.68
C THR A 229 29.44 27.74 -6.54
N GLN A 230 29.94 28.30 -5.44
CA GLN A 230 30.36 27.52 -4.27
C GLN A 230 29.16 26.84 -3.60
N ARG A 231 28.04 27.56 -3.45
CA ARG A 231 26.79 27.02 -2.91
C ARG A 231 26.28 25.83 -3.71
N ARG A 232 26.28 25.92 -5.04
CA ARG A 232 25.91 24.81 -5.93
C ARG A 232 26.84 23.62 -5.79
N ALA A 233 28.15 23.85 -5.64
CA ALA A 233 29.12 22.78 -5.42
C ALA A 233 28.87 22.05 -4.08
N VAL A 234 28.62 22.80 -2.99
CA VAL A 234 28.30 22.21 -1.69
C VAL A 234 26.95 21.47 -1.73
N ALA A 235 25.92 22.07 -2.35
CA ALA A 235 24.63 21.43 -2.52
C ALA A 235 24.75 20.10 -3.27
N LYS A 236 25.56 20.05 -4.33
CA LYS A 236 25.84 18.80 -5.04
C LYS A 236 26.49 17.74 -4.15
N ILE A 237 27.46 18.11 -3.32
CA ILE A 237 28.09 17.18 -2.35
C ILE A 237 27.07 16.64 -1.34
N LEU A 238 26.18 17.51 -0.83
CA LEU A 238 25.12 17.10 0.10
C LEU A 238 24.09 16.18 -0.56
N GLU A 239 23.76 16.43 -1.82
CA GLU A 239 22.88 15.59 -2.62
C GLU A 239 23.51 14.23 -2.96
N ASP A 240 24.79 14.19 -3.31
CA ASP A 240 25.48 12.94 -3.67
C ASP A 240 25.63 11.98 -2.47
N LYS A 241 25.52 12.50 -1.24
CA LYS A 241 25.52 11.71 0.00
C LYS A 241 24.19 11.06 0.35
N GLN A 242 23.11 11.44 -0.33
CA GLN A 242 21.76 10.93 -0.08
C GLN A 242 21.30 10.04 -1.24
N THR A 243 20.64 8.92 -0.91
CA THR A 243 19.94 8.13 -1.92
C THR A 243 18.71 8.89 -2.44
N LEU A 244 18.19 8.50 -3.61
CA LEU A 244 16.96 9.10 -4.14
C LEU A 244 15.80 8.99 -3.14
N VAL A 245 15.65 7.82 -2.51
CA VAL A 245 14.63 7.55 -1.50
C VAL A 245 14.78 8.49 -0.30
N GLN A 246 16.00 8.72 0.19
CA GLN A 246 16.24 9.63 1.30
C GLN A 246 15.89 11.08 0.95
N LYS A 247 16.20 11.52 -0.27
CA LYS A 247 15.86 12.87 -0.74
C LYS A 247 14.36 13.10 -0.76
N ASP A 248 13.63 12.19 -1.41
CA ASP A 248 12.17 12.29 -1.53
C ASP A 248 11.50 12.23 -0.15
N TYR A 249 12.01 11.37 0.73
CA TYR A 249 11.50 11.26 2.10
C TYR A 249 11.74 12.53 2.92
N ILE A 250 12.97 13.06 2.92
CA ILE A 250 13.30 14.30 3.66
C ILE A 250 12.50 15.48 3.10
N GLU A 251 12.34 15.56 1.78
CA GLU A 251 11.50 16.58 1.15
C GLU A 251 10.04 16.49 1.64
N ASN A 252 9.46 15.29 1.67
CA ASN A 252 8.10 15.08 2.17
C ASN A 252 7.99 15.46 3.66
N VAL A 253 8.92 15.01 4.50
CA VAL A 253 8.96 15.40 5.93
C VAL A 253 8.96 16.92 6.06
N CYS A 254 9.89 17.61 5.40
CA CYS A 254 10.11 19.04 5.61
C CYS A 254 9.01 19.93 5.02
N LYS A 255 8.34 19.51 3.93
CA LYS A 255 7.21 20.24 3.34
C LYS A 255 5.91 20.11 4.12
N HIS A 256 5.76 19.05 4.92
CA HIS A 256 4.48 18.67 5.52
C HIS A 256 4.61 18.44 7.04
N LEU A 257 5.50 19.19 7.71
CA LEU A 257 5.67 19.12 9.17
C LEU A 257 4.41 19.55 9.95
N ASP A 258 3.60 20.43 9.37
CA ASP A 258 2.35 20.95 9.92
C ASP A 258 1.11 20.18 9.47
N ASP A 259 1.20 19.37 8.41
CA ASP A 259 0.08 18.66 7.82
C ASP A 259 0.34 17.14 7.75
N GLU A 260 -0.22 16.43 8.74
CA GLU A 260 -0.17 14.96 8.82
C GLU A 260 -0.80 14.29 7.59
N GLU A 261 -1.90 14.84 7.06
CA GLU A 261 -2.62 14.23 5.95
C GLU A 261 -1.79 14.29 4.67
N LEU A 262 -1.22 15.46 4.35
CA LEU A 262 -0.37 15.61 3.17
C LEU A 262 0.92 14.78 3.27
N PHE A 263 1.56 14.74 4.45
CA PHE A 263 2.72 13.88 4.68
C PHE A 263 2.39 12.41 4.38
N CYS A 264 1.23 11.94 4.85
CA CYS A 264 0.80 10.57 4.68
C CYS A 264 0.34 10.24 3.26
N ASP A 265 -0.28 11.19 2.56
CA ASP A 265 -0.75 10.99 1.20
C ASP A 265 0.39 10.69 0.23
N GLU A 266 1.55 11.33 0.41
CA GLU A 266 2.78 11.08 -0.38
C GLU A 266 3.35 9.65 -0.21
N PHE A 267 2.91 8.89 0.80
CA PHE A 267 3.29 7.47 0.97
C PHE A 267 2.13 6.51 0.68
N LEU A 268 0.92 6.87 1.13
CA LEU A 268 -0.23 5.98 1.14
C LEU A 268 -1.04 6.04 -0.17
N ASN A 269 -0.96 7.14 -0.91
CA ASN A 269 -1.61 7.29 -2.22
C ASN A 269 -0.65 6.99 -3.38
N VAL A 270 0.58 6.54 -3.10
CA VAL A 270 1.52 6.10 -4.13
C VAL A 270 0.99 4.85 -4.80
N SER A 271 0.90 4.90 -6.13
CA SER A 271 0.52 3.74 -6.94
C SER A 271 1.36 2.50 -6.58
N PHE A 272 0.69 1.36 -6.41
CA PHE A 272 1.31 0.06 -6.17
C PHE A 272 2.39 -0.26 -7.22
N TRP A 273 2.20 0.20 -8.46
CA TRP A 273 3.18 0.06 -9.54
C TRP A 273 4.50 0.77 -9.26
N THR A 274 4.49 1.88 -8.52
CA THR A 274 5.72 2.56 -8.06
C THR A 274 6.44 1.71 -7.02
N LYS A 275 5.70 1.03 -6.12
CA LYS A 275 6.29 0.14 -5.12
C LYS A 275 7.02 -1.03 -5.78
N ILE A 276 6.43 -1.61 -6.84
CA ILE A 276 7.10 -2.64 -7.65
C ILE A 276 8.35 -2.06 -8.34
N ALA A 277 8.26 -0.88 -8.95
CA ALA A 277 9.39 -0.24 -9.64
C ALA A 277 10.58 0.04 -8.70
N GLY A 278 10.28 0.42 -7.45
CA GLY A 278 11.26 0.63 -6.39
C GLY A 278 11.80 -0.64 -5.75
N GLY A 279 11.29 -1.82 -6.11
CA GLY A 279 11.69 -3.10 -5.54
C GLY A 279 11.10 -3.40 -4.16
N TYR A 280 10.10 -2.65 -3.72
CA TYR A 280 9.40 -2.86 -2.44
C TYR A 280 8.35 -3.96 -2.52
N GLU A 281 7.85 -4.27 -3.72
CA GLU A 281 6.82 -5.26 -3.96
C GLU A 281 7.25 -6.23 -5.06
N SER A 282 6.70 -7.45 -5.01
CA SER A 282 7.08 -8.52 -5.94
C SER A 282 6.68 -8.21 -7.39
N LYS A 283 7.57 -8.56 -8.33
CA LYS A 283 7.32 -8.43 -9.77
C LYS A 283 6.18 -9.34 -10.25
N THR A 284 5.82 -10.37 -9.49
CA THR A 284 4.77 -11.34 -9.83
C THR A 284 3.43 -10.66 -10.11
N TYR A 285 3.11 -9.53 -9.45
CA TYR A 285 1.84 -8.81 -9.63
C TYR A 285 1.64 -8.19 -11.01
N ALA A 286 2.72 -7.69 -11.62
CA ALA A 286 2.63 -7.03 -12.93
C ALA A 286 3.20 -7.90 -14.08
N GLU A 287 3.72 -9.09 -13.79
CA GLU A 287 4.44 -9.90 -14.78
C GLU A 287 3.59 -10.27 -16.00
N ASP A 288 2.37 -10.78 -15.79
CA ASP A 288 1.50 -11.22 -16.89
C ASP A 288 0.94 -10.03 -17.69
N ILE A 289 0.70 -8.91 -17.01
CA ILE A 289 0.31 -7.65 -17.64
C ILE A 289 1.47 -7.13 -18.49
N CYS A 290 2.69 -7.12 -17.95
CA CYS A 290 3.85 -6.63 -18.68
C CYS A 290 4.27 -7.53 -19.84
N ARG A 291 4.14 -8.85 -19.73
CA ARG A 291 4.31 -9.75 -20.88
C ARG A 291 3.35 -9.41 -22.00
N PHE A 292 2.07 -9.20 -21.67
CA PHE A 292 1.04 -8.78 -22.64
C PHE A 292 1.39 -7.45 -23.30
N VAL A 293 1.65 -6.42 -22.50
CA VAL A 293 1.92 -5.05 -22.96
C VAL A 293 3.16 -4.96 -23.85
N THR A 294 4.17 -5.80 -23.57
CA THR A 294 5.46 -5.79 -24.28
C THR A 294 5.52 -6.81 -25.42
N GLY A 295 4.51 -7.67 -25.57
CA GLY A 295 4.50 -8.77 -26.55
C GLY A 295 5.56 -9.84 -26.28
N ALA A 296 6.13 -9.88 -25.07
CA ALA A 296 7.17 -10.85 -24.73
C ALA A 296 6.58 -12.25 -24.55
N THR A 297 7.09 -13.21 -25.32
CA THR A 297 6.73 -14.64 -25.20
C THR A 297 7.51 -15.34 -24.09
N THR A 298 8.61 -14.74 -23.64
CA THR A 298 9.49 -15.21 -22.56
C THR A 298 9.57 -14.18 -21.42
N ALA A 299 10.59 -14.28 -20.55
CA ALA A 299 10.81 -13.33 -19.47
C ALA A 299 10.98 -11.88 -20.00
N VAL A 300 10.33 -10.92 -19.32
CA VAL A 300 10.40 -9.49 -19.64
C VAL A 300 11.72 -8.91 -19.14
N SER A 301 12.48 -8.22 -20.00
CA SER A 301 13.72 -7.56 -19.57
C SER A 301 13.45 -6.43 -18.58
N SER A 302 14.42 -6.08 -17.72
CA SER A 302 14.27 -5.01 -16.71
C SER A 302 13.84 -3.66 -17.32
N THR A 303 14.37 -3.31 -18.49
CA THR A 303 14.01 -2.05 -19.18
C THR A 303 12.56 -2.09 -19.67
N GLN A 304 12.14 -3.18 -20.32
CA GLN A 304 10.76 -3.36 -20.77
C GLN A 304 9.78 -3.38 -19.60
N TYR A 305 10.19 -3.97 -18.48
CA TYR A 305 9.41 -4.04 -17.26
C TYR A 305 9.18 -2.64 -16.67
N ASN A 306 10.22 -1.81 -16.58
CA ASN A 306 10.09 -0.43 -16.10
C ASN A 306 9.21 0.43 -17.02
N VAL A 307 9.32 0.26 -18.34
CA VAL A 307 8.44 0.94 -19.31
C VAL A 307 6.97 0.50 -19.11
N CYS A 308 6.73 -0.80 -18.95
CA CYS A 308 5.40 -1.31 -18.62
C CYS A 308 4.85 -0.68 -17.34
N LEU A 309 5.59 -0.70 -16.23
CA LEU A 309 5.15 -0.10 -14.97
C LEU A 309 4.83 1.39 -15.09
N ALA A 310 5.58 2.14 -15.91
CA ALA A 310 5.29 3.54 -16.18
C ALA A 310 3.98 3.73 -16.96
N ARG A 311 3.61 2.79 -17.85
CA ARG A 311 2.34 2.79 -18.57
C ARG A 311 1.17 2.40 -17.69
N LEU A 312 1.31 1.44 -16.78
CA LEU A 312 0.25 1.04 -15.84
C LEU A 312 -0.22 2.18 -14.93
N LYS A 313 0.61 3.21 -14.73
CA LYS A 313 0.24 4.43 -13.99
C LYS A 313 -0.56 5.45 -14.80
N LYS A 314 -0.64 5.28 -16.13
CA LYS A 314 -1.23 6.26 -17.05
C LYS A 314 -2.41 5.69 -17.83
N GLU A 315 -2.35 4.40 -18.15
CA GLU A 315 -3.29 3.69 -19.00
C GLU A 315 -4.05 2.64 -18.16
N ASN A 316 -5.28 2.96 -17.77
CA ASN A 316 -6.05 2.17 -16.79
C ASN A 316 -6.59 0.84 -17.34
N ASP A 317 -6.78 0.76 -18.65
CA ASP A 317 -7.35 -0.39 -19.35
C ASP A 317 -6.35 -1.55 -19.52
N LEU A 318 -5.05 -1.30 -19.40
CA LEU A 318 -4.00 -2.32 -19.57
C LEU A 318 -4.13 -3.50 -18.59
N CYS A 319 -4.71 -3.28 -17.41
CA CYS A 319 -4.87 -4.31 -16.39
C CYS A 319 -6.10 -5.19 -16.61
N LEU A 320 -7.05 -4.81 -17.47
CA LEU A 320 -8.33 -5.52 -17.63
C LEU A 320 -8.16 -6.93 -18.21
N TYR A 321 -7.19 -7.10 -19.13
CA TYR A 321 -7.03 -8.32 -19.93
C TYR A 321 -5.55 -8.74 -20.06
N PRO A 322 -4.88 -9.16 -18.97
CA PRO A 322 -3.52 -9.67 -19.05
C PRO A 322 -3.41 -10.90 -19.97
N ALA A 323 -2.18 -11.25 -20.39
CA ALA A 323 -1.97 -12.38 -21.31
C ALA A 323 -2.35 -13.72 -20.68
N GLY A 324 -3.01 -14.58 -21.47
CA GLY A 324 -3.25 -16.00 -21.17
C GLY A 324 -4.39 -16.32 -20.18
N ARG A 325 -5.17 -17.39 -20.42
CA ARG A 325 -6.33 -17.82 -19.60
C ARG A 325 -6.04 -18.17 -18.14
N ASN A 326 -4.77 -18.16 -17.75
CA ASN A 326 -4.31 -18.42 -16.39
C ASN A 326 -4.96 -17.51 -15.33
N SER A 327 -5.38 -16.31 -15.73
CA SER A 327 -5.69 -15.20 -14.81
C SER A 327 -7.09 -15.21 -14.15
N GLY A 328 -7.87 -16.28 -14.28
CA GLY A 328 -9.22 -16.37 -13.67
C GLY A 328 -10.27 -15.50 -14.37
N LEU A 329 -11.19 -14.90 -13.59
CA LEU A 329 -12.27 -14.03 -14.09
C LEU A 329 -11.77 -12.79 -14.84
N ARG A 330 -12.44 -12.44 -15.95
CA ARG A 330 -12.13 -11.30 -16.83
C ARG A 330 -13.39 -10.55 -17.27
N PRO A 331 -13.39 -9.20 -17.30
CA PRO A 331 -12.24 -8.32 -17.07
C PRO A 331 -11.78 -8.28 -15.61
N GLN A 332 -10.47 -8.11 -15.41
CA GLN A 332 -9.92 -7.72 -14.09
C GLN A 332 -10.22 -6.24 -13.81
N PRO A 333 -9.97 -5.74 -12.59
CA PRO A 333 -10.09 -4.30 -12.30
C PRO A 333 -9.12 -3.45 -13.14
N GLU A 334 -9.49 -2.18 -13.33
CA GLU A 334 -8.60 -1.17 -13.93
C GLU A 334 -7.32 -0.99 -13.11
N CYS A 335 -6.24 -0.49 -13.74
CA CYS A 335 -4.94 -0.40 -13.08
C CYS A 335 -4.95 0.46 -11.81
N ASP A 336 -5.69 1.57 -11.78
CA ASP A 336 -5.83 2.40 -10.58
C ASP A 336 -6.61 1.69 -9.47
N GLN A 337 -7.71 1.01 -9.81
CA GLN A 337 -8.51 0.25 -8.84
C GLN A 337 -7.71 -0.92 -8.28
N LEU A 338 -6.99 -1.63 -9.15
CA LEU A 338 -6.12 -2.74 -8.79
C LEU A 338 -4.97 -2.28 -7.90
N SER A 339 -4.30 -1.18 -8.27
CA SER A 339 -3.27 -0.54 -7.46
C SER A 339 -3.78 -0.17 -6.06
N THR A 340 -4.98 0.41 -5.99
CA THR A 340 -5.63 0.75 -4.72
C THR A 340 -5.93 -0.50 -3.91
N ALA A 341 -6.58 -1.51 -4.49
CA ALA A 341 -6.91 -2.76 -3.81
C ALA A 341 -5.66 -3.48 -3.26
N LEU A 342 -4.56 -3.49 -4.02
CA LEU A 342 -3.29 -4.08 -3.60
C LEU A 342 -2.62 -3.28 -2.47
N ASN A 343 -2.70 -1.94 -2.49
CA ASN A 343 -2.18 -1.12 -1.39
C ASN A 343 -2.90 -1.36 -0.04
N PHE A 344 -4.18 -1.75 -0.06
CA PHE A 344 -4.96 -2.05 1.14
C PHE A 344 -5.03 -3.55 1.47
N SER A 345 -4.25 -4.39 0.76
CA SER A 345 -4.23 -5.84 0.90
C SER A 345 -3.20 -6.30 1.92
N SER A 346 -3.60 -7.07 2.94
CA SER A 346 -2.66 -7.73 3.87
C SER A 346 -2.04 -9.03 3.33
N LEU A 347 -2.53 -9.54 2.20
CA LEU A 347 -2.09 -10.82 1.63
C LEU A 347 -0.99 -10.56 0.60
N SER A 348 0.19 -11.14 0.85
CA SER A 348 1.29 -11.20 -0.12
C SER A 348 1.11 -12.41 -1.04
N ALA A 349 1.29 -12.19 -2.34
CA ALA A 349 1.05 -13.17 -3.40
C ALA A 349 2.29 -13.35 -4.29
N GLU A 350 3.34 -13.92 -3.73
CA GLU A 350 4.60 -14.15 -4.44
C GLU A 350 4.55 -15.32 -5.46
N TYR A 351 3.44 -16.03 -5.52
CA TYR A 351 3.22 -17.19 -6.41
C TYR A 351 1.94 -17.04 -7.23
N LYS A 352 1.79 -17.86 -8.28
CA LYS A 352 0.58 -17.93 -9.12
C LYS A 352 -0.14 -19.26 -8.91
N ASP A 353 -1.47 -19.22 -8.84
CA ASP A 353 -2.35 -20.37 -8.60
C ASP A 353 -3.31 -20.68 -9.76
N CYS A 354 -3.42 -19.77 -10.71
CA CYS A 354 -4.08 -19.93 -12.01
C CYS A 354 -5.49 -20.55 -11.96
N PRO A 355 -6.45 -19.90 -11.29
CA PRO A 355 -7.81 -20.40 -11.12
C PRO A 355 -8.54 -20.62 -12.44
N GLY A 356 -8.18 -19.90 -13.51
CA GLY A 356 -8.76 -20.13 -14.84
C GLY A 356 -8.49 -21.52 -15.43
N ASN A 357 -7.49 -22.24 -14.90
CA ASN A 357 -7.14 -23.60 -15.31
C ASN A 357 -7.60 -24.68 -14.30
N SER A 358 -8.36 -24.30 -13.28
CA SER A 358 -8.84 -25.19 -12.22
C SER A 358 -10.36 -25.09 -12.10
N ASP A 359 -11.06 -26.23 -12.12
CA ASP A 359 -12.48 -26.27 -11.79
C ASP A 359 -12.73 -26.46 -10.27
N GLN A 360 -11.66 -26.52 -9.47
CA GLN A 360 -11.72 -26.78 -8.04
C GLN A 360 -11.52 -25.49 -7.24
N LEU A 361 -12.58 -24.68 -7.14
CA LEU A 361 -12.55 -23.41 -6.41
C LEU A 361 -12.22 -23.60 -4.92
N ILE A 362 -12.74 -24.67 -4.30
CA ILE A 362 -12.45 -25.01 -2.89
C ILE A 362 -10.96 -25.31 -2.68
N VAL A 363 -10.35 -26.10 -3.57
CA VAL A 363 -8.91 -26.41 -3.53
C VAL A 363 -8.09 -25.12 -3.64
N THR A 364 -8.43 -24.26 -4.60
CA THR A 364 -7.76 -22.97 -4.80
C THR A 364 -7.81 -22.11 -3.52
N GLN A 365 -9.00 -21.99 -2.93
CA GLN A 365 -9.21 -21.21 -1.70
C GLN A 365 -8.43 -21.77 -0.50
N VAL A 366 -8.48 -23.08 -0.28
CA VAL A 366 -7.79 -23.74 0.84
C VAL A 366 -6.29 -23.58 0.69
N ALA A 367 -5.74 -23.77 -0.51
CA ALA A 367 -4.32 -23.55 -0.78
C ALA A 367 -3.88 -22.11 -0.49
N ARG A 368 -4.71 -21.11 -0.85
CA ARG A 368 -4.41 -19.70 -0.55
C ARG A 368 -4.28 -19.45 0.95
N LEU A 369 -5.20 -20.00 1.75
CA LEU A 369 -5.17 -19.84 3.20
C LEU A 369 -3.97 -20.57 3.81
N ILE A 370 -3.68 -21.79 3.37
CA ILE A 370 -2.49 -22.53 3.82
C ILE A 370 -1.22 -21.73 3.53
N ASN A 371 -1.07 -21.26 2.29
CA ASN A 371 0.11 -20.50 1.86
C ASN A 371 0.22 -19.15 2.59
N PHE A 372 -0.90 -18.52 2.94
CA PHE A 372 -0.89 -17.26 3.70
C PHE A 372 -0.38 -17.45 5.14
N PHE A 373 -0.73 -18.56 5.79
CA PHE A 373 -0.30 -18.86 7.15
C PHE A 373 0.98 -19.69 7.25
N SER A 374 1.47 -20.22 6.13
CA SER A 374 2.69 -21.02 6.10
C SER A 374 3.93 -20.14 6.28
N PRO A 375 4.91 -20.56 7.11
CA PRO A 375 6.17 -19.83 7.26
C PRO A 375 7.09 -19.99 6.06
N ASP A 376 6.92 -21.08 5.30
CA ASP A 376 7.79 -21.41 4.16
C ASP A 376 7.31 -20.75 2.87
N PRO A 377 8.23 -20.17 2.08
CA PRO A 377 7.88 -19.58 0.79
C PRO A 377 7.37 -20.64 -0.18
N VAL A 378 6.30 -20.29 -0.91
CA VAL A 378 5.67 -21.17 -1.89
C VAL A 378 6.63 -21.45 -3.05
N LYS A 379 6.86 -22.72 -3.35
CA LYS A 379 7.70 -23.13 -4.48
C LYS A 379 6.88 -23.10 -5.77
N SER A 380 7.48 -22.58 -6.84
CA SER A 380 6.87 -22.60 -8.17
C SER A 380 6.73 -24.03 -8.69
N ALA A 381 5.61 -24.34 -9.34
CA ALA A 381 5.39 -25.63 -9.98
C ALA A 381 6.12 -25.74 -11.33
N ASN A 382 6.59 -26.95 -11.66
CA ASN A 382 7.02 -27.28 -13.02
C ASN A 382 5.79 -27.78 -13.79
N GLY A 383 5.21 -26.95 -14.66
CA GLY A 383 3.97 -27.25 -15.38
C GLY A 383 2.86 -26.21 -15.11
N PRO A 384 1.57 -26.57 -15.15
CA PRO A 384 0.50 -25.61 -14.92
C PRO A 384 0.54 -25.11 -13.47
N CYS A 385 0.48 -23.80 -13.27
CA CYS A 385 0.44 -23.14 -11.96
C CYS A 385 -0.73 -23.60 -11.07
N SER A 386 -1.80 -24.17 -11.62
CA SER A 386 -2.88 -24.80 -10.83
C SER A 386 -2.43 -26.03 -10.02
N ALA A 387 -1.29 -26.62 -10.39
CA ALA A 387 -0.67 -27.72 -9.63
C ALA A 387 -0.23 -27.26 -8.23
N VAL A 388 0.12 -25.99 -8.04
CA VAL A 388 0.48 -25.44 -6.72
C VAL A 388 -0.68 -25.61 -5.76
N SER A 389 -1.88 -25.15 -6.15
CA SER A 389 -3.06 -25.27 -5.29
C SER A 389 -3.44 -26.72 -5.01
N ALA A 390 -3.45 -27.55 -6.04
CA ALA A 390 -3.82 -28.96 -5.90
C ALA A 390 -2.86 -29.72 -4.98
N ALA A 391 -1.55 -29.53 -5.16
CA ALA A 391 -0.54 -30.16 -4.33
C ALA A 391 -0.61 -29.66 -2.88
N THR A 392 -0.69 -28.34 -2.66
CA THR A 392 -0.78 -27.78 -1.30
C THR A 392 -1.98 -28.36 -0.55
N THR A 393 -3.17 -28.37 -1.17
CA THR A 393 -4.38 -28.93 -0.52
C THR A 393 -4.32 -30.45 -0.35
N PHE A 394 -3.75 -31.19 -1.30
CA PHE A 394 -3.59 -32.64 -1.19
C PHE A 394 -2.73 -33.01 0.01
N ASN A 395 -1.53 -32.42 0.12
CA ASN A 395 -0.60 -32.69 1.22
C ASN A 395 -1.20 -32.28 2.58
N PHE A 396 -1.90 -31.16 2.62
CA PHE A 396 -2.60 -30.74 3.82
C PHE A 396 -3.63 -31.77 4.29
N ASN A 397 -4.47 -32.28 3.38
CA ASN A 397 -5.45 -33.31 3.75
C ASN A 397 -4.79 -34.64 4.15
N LYS A 398 -3.68 -35.00 3.49
CA LYS A 398 -2.88 -36.19 3.84
C LYS A 398 -2.31 -36.09 5.26
N ASN A 399 -1.78 -34.93 5.65
CA ASN A 399 -1.23 -34.70 7.00
C ASN A 399 -2.27 -34.83 8.13
N PHE A 400 -3.56 -34.80 7.80
CA PHE A 400 -4.66 -34.89 8.75
C PHE A 400 -5.50 -36.16 8.60
N ASP A 401 -4.95 -37.18 7.94
CA ASP A 401 -5.63 -38.46 7.66
C ASP A 401 -6.99 -38.27 6.98
N ASN A 402 -7.17 -37.16 6.23
CA ASN A 402 -8.40 -36.82 5.53
C ASN A 402 -8.34 -37.20 4.04
N GLU A 403 -7.40 -38.08 3.70
CA GLU A 403 -7.07 -38.42 2.31
C GLU A 403 -8.19 -39.23 1.63
N GLU A 404 -9.11 -39.85 2.38
CA GLU A 404 -10.29 -40.54 1.83
C GLU A 404 -11.27 -39.59 1.11
N ASN A 405 -11.29 -38.31 1.50
CA ASN A 405 -12.07 -37.28 0.82
C ASN A 405 -11.43 -36.84 -0.51
N TRP A 406 -10.15 -37.18 -0.72
CA TRP A 406 -9.47 -37.01 -1.99
C TRP A 406 -9.68 -38.22 -2.90
N LYS A 407 -10.83 -38.28 -3.56
CA LYS A 407 -11.26 -39.43 -4.37
C LYS A 407 -10.67 -39.46 -5.78
N LEU A 408 -9.94 -38.43 -6.20
CA LEU A 408 -9.38 -38.34 -7.55
C LEU A 408 -8.28 -39.39 -7.73
N GLU A 409 -8.47 -40.30 -8.67
CA GLU A 409 -7.60 -41.46 -8.88
C GLU A 409 -7.32 -41.69 -10.36
N ALA A 410 -6.11 -42.18 -10.67
CA ALA A 410 -5.77 -42.76 -11.96
C ALA A 410 -5.68 -44.28 -11.82
N CYS A 411 -6.44 -44.99 -12.66
CA CYS A 411 -6.60 -46.44 -12.57
C CYS A 411 -6.20 -47.14 -13.87
N TYR A 412 -5.77 -48.39 -13.75
CA TYR A 412 -5.55 -49.30 -14.88
C TYR A 412 -5.95 -50.73 -14.49
N ASP A 413 -6.27 -51.53 -15.49
CA ASP A 413 -6.58 -52.94 -15.30
C ASP A 413 -5.28 -53.76 -15.28
N ASP A 414 -4.91 -54.29 -14.10
CA ASP A 414 -3.77 -55.19 -13.94
C ASP A 414 -4.16 -56.60 -14.41
N GLN A 415 -3.75 -56.91 -15.64
CA GLN A 415 -4.04 -58.20 -16.29
C GLN A 415 -3.37 -59.39 -15.60
N LEU A 416 -2.29 -59.18 -14.82
CA LEU A 416 -1.60 -60.26 -14.12
C LEU A 416 -2.37 -60.69 -12.87
N ASN A 417 -2.94 -59.73 -12.15
CA ASN A 417 -3.67 -59.96 -10.91
C ASN A 417 -5.20 -59.92 -11.09
N SER A 418 -5.68 -59.76 -12.32
CA SER A 418 -7.10 -59.64 -12.69
C SER A 418 -7.87 -58.64 -11.81
N ARG A 419 -7.27 -57.50 -11.51
CA ARG A 419 -7.86 -56.46 -10.66
C ARG A 419 -7.57 -55.07 -11.19
N GLU A 420 -8.50 -54.15 -10.96
CA GLU A 420 -8.25 -52.73 -11.20
C GLU A 420 -7.35 -52.18 -10.08
N VAL A 421 -6.30 -51.48 -10.47
CA VAL A 421 -5.37 -50.81 -9.54
C VAL A 421 -5.52 -49.31 -9.72
N CYS A 422 -5.83 -48.60 -8.64
CA CYS A 422 -6.02 -47.15 -8.61
C CYS A 422 -4.99 -46.48 -7.71
N TYR A 423 -4.47 -45.34 -8.16
CA TYR A 423 -3.60 -44.47 -7.38
C TYR A 423 -4.22 -43.09 -7.24
N LYS A 424 -4.30 -42.57 -6.01
CA LYS A 424 -4.70 -41.19 -5.76
C LYS A 424 -3.77 -40.21 -6.46
N THR A 425 -4.34 -39.14 -7.01
CA THR A 425 -3.55 -38.20 -7.80
C THR A 425 -4.10 -36.78 -7.79
N PHE A 426 -3.27 -35.83 -8.22
CA PHE A 426 -3.66 -34.46 -8.54
C PHE A 426 -3.02 -34.01 -9.87
N PHE A 427 -3.68 -33.12 -10.61
CA PHE A 427 -3.21 -32.69 -11.94
C PHE A 427 -1.97 -31.79 -11.86
N GLY A 428 -1.04 -32.01 -12.78
CA GLY A 428 0.24 -31.29 -12.88
C GLY A 428 1.42 -32.04 -12.28
N LYS A 429 2.59 -31.40 -12.29
CA LYS A 429 3.82 -31.88 -11.62
C LYS A 429 4.20 -30.87 -10.55
N TYR A 430 4.38 -31.35 -9.33
CA TYR A 430 4.79 -30.51 -8.21
C TYR A 430 5.95 -31.18 -7.47
N ASN A 431 7.14 -30.61 -7.62
CA ASN A 431 8.39 -31.20 -7.13
C ASN A 431 8.52 -32.67 -7.57
N ASN A 432 8.99 -33.54 -6.67
CA ASN A 432 9.09 -34.99 -6.88
C ASN A 432 7.97 -35.76 -6.16
N GLN A 433 6.77 -35.17 -6.04
CA GLN A 433 5.67 -35.84 -5.35
C GLN A 433 5.14 -37.03 -6.17
N PRO A 434 5.06 -38.23 -5.58
CA PRO A 434 4.63 -39.43 -6.29
C PRO A 434 3.15 -39.39 -6.69
N GLU A 435 2.32 -38.58 -6.01
CA GLU A 435 0.89 -38.43 -6.30
C GLU A 435 0.60 -37.41 -7.43
N SER A 436 1.62 -36.71 -7.94
CA SER A 436 1.46 -35.90 -9.15
C SER A 436 0.99 -36.78 -10.31
N TYR A 437 0.03 -36.32 -11.12
CA TYR A 437 -0.54 -37.12 -12.21
C TYR A 437 0.51 -37.61 -13.19
N THR A 438 1.52 -36.79 -13.45
CA THR A 438 2.71 -37.15 -14.24
C THR A 438 3.47 -38.35 -13.64
N SER A 439 3.75 -38.31 -12.34
CA SER A 439 4.41 -39.39 -11.60
C SER A 439 3.56 -40.66 -11.54
N VAL A 440 2.25 -40.53 -11.34
CA VAL A 440 1.32 -41.66 -11.29
C VAL A 440 1.23 -42.37 -12.64
N VAL A 441 1.12 -41.62 -13.75
CA VAL A 441 1.13 -42.20 -15.09
C VAL A 441 2.45 -42.92 -15.37
N ALA A 442 3.59 -42.31 -15.02
CA ALA A 442 4.90 -42.96 -15.16
C ALA A 442 4.97 -44.29 -14.39
N LYS A 443 4.48 -44.30 -13.14
CA LYS A 443 4.41 -45.52 -12.32
C LYS A 443 3.51 -46.60 -12.93
N ILE A 444 2.36 -46.22 -13.49
CA ILE A 444 1.48 -47.18 -14.19
C ILE A 444 2.18 -47.75 -15.43
N LEU A 445 2.88 -46.91 -16.20
CA LEU A 445 3.66 -47.36 -17.37
C LEU A 445 4.80 -48.30 -16.97
N GLN A 446 5.48 -48.03 -15.85
CA GLN A 446 6.49 -48.93 -15.29
C GLN A 446 5.88 -50.31 -14.98
N ASN A 447 4.74 -50.35 -14.29
CA ASN A 447 4.10 -51.61 -13.88
C ASN A 447 3.48 -52.38 -15.05
N THR A 448 3.04 -51.71 -16.11
CA THR A 448 2.30 -52.33 -17.23
C THR A 448 3.16 -52.60 -18.47
N ARG A 449 4.18 -51.78 -18.72
CA ARG A 449 5.01 -51.83 -19.93
C ARG A 449 6.50 -51.98 -19.65
N GLY A 450 6.92 -52.06 -18.38
CA GLY A 450 8.33 -52.15 -18.00
C GLY A 450 9.12 -50.90 -18.38
N ALA A 451 8.48 -49.72 -18.39
CA ALA A 451 9.17 -48.46 -18.59
C ALA A 451 10.29 -48.27 -17.54
N ASP A 452 11.40 -47.67 -17.93
CA ASP A 452 12.52 -47.40 -17.03
C ASP A 452 12.05 -46.54 -15.83
N PRO A 453 12.45 -46.84 -14.59
CA PRO A 453 12.11 -46.03 -13.41
C PRO A 453 12.46 -44.54 -13.53
N ALA A 454 13.41 -44.18 -14.40
CA ALA A 454 13.80 -42.80 -14.68
C ALA A 454 12.85 -42.07 -15.64
N VAL A 455 11.89 -42.76 -16.28
CA VAL A 455 10.91 -42.12 -17.17
C VAL A 455 10.00 -41.19 -16.38
N GLY A 456 10.11 -39.90 -16.65
CA GLY A 456 9.14 -38.90 -16.21
C GLY A 456 8.10 -38.61 -17.30
N CYS A 457 6.86 -38.37 -16.91
CA CYS A 457 5.83 -37.84 -17.81
C CYS A 457 5.71 -36.32 -17.70
N GLU A 458 5.32 -35.68 -18.80
CA GLU A 458 5.07 -34.23 -18.85
C GLU A 458 3.66 -33.94 -19.35
N MET A 459 3.00 -32.95 -18.75
CA MET A 459 1.72 -32.45 -19.24
C MET A 459 1.95 -31.34 -20.25
N VAL A 460 1.44 -31.51 -21.48
CA VAL A 460 1.69 -30.60 -22.61
C VAL A 460 0.35 -30.12 -23.17
N ASP A 461 0.24 -28.83 -23.46
CA ASP A 461 -0.93 -28.32 -24.16
C ASP A 461 -0.99 -28.86 -25.59
N SER A 462 -2.19 -29.18 -26.06
CA SER A 462 -2.46 -29.53 -27.45
C SER A 462 -1.90 -28.54 -28.48
N GLN A 463 -1.85 -27.24 -28.17
CA GLN A 463 -1.32 -26.20 -29.06
C GLN A 463 0.21 -26.18 -29.10
N ASP A 464 0.84 -26.53 -27.97
CA ASP A 464 2.30 -26.59 -27.85
C ASP A 464 2.85 -27.92 -28.39
N TYR A 465 2.01 -28.96 -28.45
CA TYR A 465 2.39 -30.28 -28.91
C TYR A 465 2.58 -30.33 -30.43
N ASN A 466 3.81 -30.65 -30.87
CA ASN A 466 4.13 -30.85 -32.28
C ASN A 466 4.74 -32.24 -32.53
N PRO A 467 3.99 -33.21 -33.09
CA PRO A 467 4.46 -34.60 -33.26
C PRO A 467 5.67 -34.75 -34.20
N LEU A 468 6.05 -33.70 -34.93
CA LEU A 468 7.21 -33.69 -35.83
C LEU A 468 8.53 -33.38 -35.10
N LEU A 469 8.49 -32.77 -33.92
CA LEU A 469 9.70 -32.45 -33.17
C LEU A 469 10.26 -33.71 -32.50
N LEU A 470 11.58 -33.90 -32.62
CA LEU A 470 12.32 -35.03 -32.01
C LEU A 470 12.04 -35.17 -30.51
N GLN A 471 11.85 -34.05 -29.80
CA GLN A 471 11.54 -34.07 -28.37
C GLN A 471 10.29 -34.90 -28.06
N TYR A 472 9.26 -34.90 -28.92
CA TYR A 472 8.02 -35.64 -28.67
C TYR A 472 8.04 -37.08 -29.18
N LYS A 473 9.12 -37.52 -29.84
CA LYS A 473 9.27 -38.91 -30.33
C LYS A 473 9.69 -39.90 -29.26
N SER A 474 10.34 -39.43 -28.20
CA SER A 474 10.84 -40.24 -27.09
C SER A 474 10.40 -39.62 -25.77
N GLY A 475 9.91 -40.42 -24.83
CA GLY A 475 9.43 -39.95 -23.53
C GLY A 475 7.93 -40.17 -23.31
N CYS A 476 7.40 -39.61 -22.22
CA CYS A 476 6.00 -39.73 -21.83
C CYS A 476 5.31 -38.35 -21.81
N TYR A 477 4.24 -38.20 -22.58
CA TYR A 477 3.51 -36.94 -22.73
C TYR A 477 2.02 -37.13 -22.48
N ILE A 478 1.44 -36.28 -21.65
CA ILE A 478 0.02 -36.22 -21.34
C ILE A 478 -0.53 -34.96 -22.01
N ILE A 479 -1.19 -35.14 -23.15
CA ILE A 479 -1.69 -34.05 -23.98
C ILE A 479 -3.13 -33.73 -23.58
N TYR A 480 -3.45 -32.45 -23.39
CA TYR A 480 -4.78 -31.96 -23.03
C TYR A 480 -5.09 -30.62 -23.73
N GLU A 481 -6.37 -30.30 -23.90
CA GLU A 481 -6.83 -29.10 -24.60
C GLU A 481 -7.26 -27.99 -23.63
N ARG A 482 -6.32 -27.14 -23.18
CA ARG A 482 -6.60 -26.08 -22.19
C ARG A 482 -7.65 -25.06 -22.65
N ASP A 483 -7.74 -24.81 -23.95
CA ASP A 483 -8.66 -23.81 -24.49
C ASP A 483 -10.13 -24.25 -24.56
N LYS A 484 -10.40 -25.56 -24.42
CA LYS A 484 -11.77 -26.09 -24.54
C LYS A 484 -12.36 -26.56 -23.21
N CYS A 485 -11.54 -26.89 -22.22
CA CYS A 485 -11.99 -27.50 -20.98
C CYS A 485 -11.03 -27.24 -19.81
N PHE A 486 -11.53 -27.46 -18.59
CA PHE A 486 -10.69 -27.51 -17.40
C PHE A 486 -9.87 -28.81 -17.36
N ILE A 487 -8.68 -28.79 -16.77
CA ILE A 487 -7.73 -29.92 -16.76
C ILE A 487 -8.33 -31.22 -16.20
N SER A 488 -9.28 -31.14 -15.28
CA SER A 488 -9.99 -32.28 -14.69
C SER A 488 -11.14 -32.82 -15.54
N GLN A 489 -11.59 -32.05 -16.52
CA GLN A 489 -12.72 -32.34 -17.40
C GLN A 489 -12.27 -32.64 -18.83
N CYS A 490 -11.02 -32.29 -19.17
CA CYS A 490 -10.44 -32.55 -20.47
C CYS A 490 -10.19 -34.04 -20.71
N LYS A 491 -10.35 -34.46 -21.96
CA LYS A 491 -9.85 -35.76 -22.40
C LYS A 491 -8.33 -35.70 -22.46
N HIS A 492 -7.67 -36.62 -21.76
CA HIS A 492 -6.22 -36.75 -21.78
C HIS A 492 -5.79 -37.78 -22.81
N LYS A 493 -4.85 -37.40 -23.67
CA LYS A 493 -4.17 -38.32 -24.59
C LYS A 493 -2.77 -38.58 -24.06
N ILE A 494 -2.54 -39.79 -23.58
CA ILE A 494 -1.23 -40.21 -23.07
C ILE A 494 -0.45 -40.84 -24.21
N LEU A 495 0.77 -40.37 -24.43
CA LEU A 495 1.73 -40.91 -25.39
C LEU A 495 2.97 -41.39 -24.64
N PHE A 496 3.45 -42.58 -24.98
CA PHE A 496 4.74 -43.10 -24.54
C PHE A 496 5.53 -43.56 -25.75
N ASN A 497 6.67 -42.92 -26.03
CA ASN A 497 7.51 -43.16 -27.20
C ASN A 497 6.70 -43.19 -28.52
N ASP A 498 5.93 -42.12 -28.75
CA ASP A 498 5.03 -41.92 -29.91
C ASP A 498 3.86 -42.93 -30.02
N ARG A 499 3.63 -43.76 -28.99
CA ARG A 499 2.50 -44.71 -28.94
C ARG A 499 1.43 -44.24 -27.98
N ALA A 500 0.18 -44.26 -28.42
CA ALA A 500 -0.96 -43.88 -27.59
C ALA A 500 -1.26 -44.94 -26.52
N ILE A 501 -1.60 -44.45 -25.33
CA ILE A 501 -1.97 -45.23 -24.15
C ILE A 501 -3.41 -44.85 -23.77
N ASP A 502 -4.31 -45.82 -23.81
CA ASP A 502 -5.76 -45.64 -23.63
C ASP A 502 -6.34 -46.41 -22.44
N TYR A 503 -5.59 -47.34 -21.86
CA TYR A 503 -6.03 -48.17 -20.72
C TYR A 503 -5.97 -47.44 -19.37
N ILE A 504 -5.32 -46.27 -19.28
CA ILE A 504 -5.27 -45.47 -18.06
C ILE A 504 -6.51 -44.58 -17.99
N LYS A 505 -7.32 -44.74 -16.95
CA LYS A 505 -8.59 -44.02 -16.75
C LYS A 505 -8.50 -43.13 -15.52
N ILE A 506 -9.02 -41.90 -15.62
CA ILE A 506 -9.24 -41.04 -14.46
C ILE A 506 -10.61 -41.35 -13.86
N LYS A 507 -10.68 -41.58 -12.55
CA LYS A 507 -11.91 -41.81 -11.81
C LYS A 507 -12.16 -40.71 -10.77
N ASN A 508 -13.45 -40.49 -10.53
CA ASN A 508 -14.00 -39.55 -9.56
C ASN A 508 -13.54 -38.09 -9.78
N ARG A 509 -13.88 -37.24 -8.82
CA ARG A 509 -13.43 -35.84 -8.75
C ARG A 509 -13.06 -35.53 -7.30
N VAL A 510 -12.31 -34.45 -7.11
CA VAL A 510 -12.08 -33.89 -5.79
C VAL A 510 -13.41 -33.35 -5.26
N ASN A 511 -13.84 -33.82 -4.09
CA ASN A 511 -15.03 -33.32 -3.43
C ASN A 511 -14.70 -33.06 -1.96
N LEU A 512 -14.39 -31.80 -1.65
CA LEU A 512 -14.03 -31.36 -0.31
C LEU A 512 -15.14 -30.48 0.25
N ALA A 513 -15.65 -30.81 1.42
CA ALA A 513 -16.55 -29.95 2.16
C ALA A 513 -15.73 -28.81 2.80
N TYR A 514 -15.88 -27.58 2.31
CA TYR A 514 -15.19 -26.43 2.91
C TYR A 514 -15.72 -26.15 4.33
N PHE A 515 -17.04 -26.04 4.46
CA PHE A 515 -17.79 -26.03 5.72
C PHE A 515 -18.51 -27.37 5.92
N PRO A 516 -18.82 -27.78 7.16
CA PRO A 516 -19.53 -29.03 7.41
C PRO A 516 -20.90 -29.06 6.74
N LEU A 517 -21.18 -30.12 5.98
CA LEU A 517 -22.52 -30.38 5.45
C LEU A 517 -23.39 -31.13 6.45
N THR A 518 -22.77 -31.87 7.37
CA THR A 518 -23.43 -32.57 8.48
C THR A 518 -22.63 -32.37 9.76
N VAL A 519 -23.28 -32.57 10.92
CA VAL A 519 -22.60 -32.51 12.23
C VAL A 519 -21.51 -33.60 12.35
N ARG A 520 -21.70 -34.76 11.69
CA ARG A 520 -20.72 -35.86 11.73
C ARG A 520 -19.43 -35.53 10.97
N ASP A 521 -19.55 -34.72 9.92
CA ASP A 521 -18.42 -34.38 9.03
C ASP A 521 -17.68 -33.10 9.46
N GLU A 522 -18.06 -32.49 10.58
CA GLU A 522 -17.46 -31.24 11.09
C GLU A 522 -15.95 -31.32 11.22
N ARG A 523 -15.44 -32.41 11.80
CA ARG A 523 -13.99 -32.64 11.97
C ARG A 523 -13.22 -32.80 10.66
N PHE A 524 -13.91 -33.10 9.55
CA PHE A 524 -13.32 -33.35 8.23
C PHE A 524 -13.49 -32.17 7.27
N SER A 525 -14.25 -31.14 7.67
CA SER A 525 -14.40 -29.92 6.87
C SER A 525 -13.09 -29.14 6.82
N GLN A 526 -12.82 -28.51 5.67
CA GLN A 526 -11.56 -27.78 5.48
C GLN A 526 -11.42 -26.63 6.49
N ASN A 527 -12.52 -25.96 6.83
CA ASN A 527 -12.55 -24.93 7.86
C ASN A 527 -12.04 -25.46 9.21
N SER A 528 -12.53 -26.62 9.66
CA SER A 528 -12.10 -27.22 10.94
C SER A 528 -10.66 -27.70 10.91
N LEU A 529 -10.19 -28.21 9.76
CA LEU A 529 -8.79 -28.58 9.59
C LEU A 529 -7.88 -27.35 9.67
N LEU A 530 -8.24 -26.26 8.99
CA LEU A 530 -7.47 -25.01 8.97
C LEU A 530 -7.39 -24.34 10.35
N THR A 531 -8.51 -24.27 11.09
CA THR A 531 -8.51 -23.71 12.45
C THR A 531 -7.67 -24.55 13.40
N ARG A 532 -7.72 -25.88 13.26
CA ARG A 532 -6.89 -26.81 14.04
C ARG A 532 -5.40 -26.67 13.74
N ASP A 533 -5.02 -26.67 12.46
CA ASP A 533 -3.62 -26.64 12.02
C ASP A 533 -2.92 -25.36 12.48
N PHE A 534 -3.51 -24.22 12.17
CA PHE A 534 -2.92 -22.92 12.48
C PHE A 534 -3.20 -22.45 13.92
N LYS A 535 -3.87 -23.28 14.74
CA LYS A 535 -4.28 -22.98 16.12
C LYS A 535 -5.03 -21.62 16.22
N LYS A 536 -5.85 -21.33 15.21
CA LYS A 536 -6.59 -20.07 15.08
C LYS A 536 -8.00 -20.24 15.62
N THR A 537 -8.50 -19.23 16.32
CA THR A 537 -9.90 -19.20 16.74
C THR A 537 -10.75 -18.59 15.65
N GLY A 538 -11.63 -19.39 15.05
CA GLY A 538 -12.57 -18.91 14.03
C GLY A 538 -13.61 -17.98 14.67
N ARG A 539 -13.59 -16.70 14.34
CA ARG A 539 -14.59 -15.73 14.83
C ARG A 539 -15.64 -15.45 13.76
N ILE A 540 -16.92 -15.59 14.10
CA ILE A 540 -18.03 -15.26 13.20
C ILE A 540 -18.01 -13.76 12.88
N MET A 541 -18.05 -13.45 11.59
CA MET A 541 -18.12 -12.09 11.07
C MET A 541 -19.51 -11.84 10.51
N ASN A 542 -20.44 -11.29 11.30
CA ASN A 542 -21.85 -11.12 10.86
C ASN A 542 -22.30 -9.67 10.73
N ASN A 543 -21.46 -8.70 11.11
CA ASN A 543 -21.76 -7.28 11.00
C ASN A 543 -20.49 -6.46 10.70
N LEU A 544 -20.70 -5.28 10.11
CA LEU A 544 -19.63 -4.41 9.64
C LEU A 544 -18.72 -3.92 10.77
N SER A 545 -19.28 -3.55 11.93
CA SER A 545 -18.52 -3.06 13.08
C SER A 545 -17.55 -4.10 13.61
N THR A 546 -17.94 -5.38 13.61
CA THR A 546 -17.09 -6.49 14.02
C THR A 546 -15.92 -6.66 13.06
N ILE A 547 -16.18 -6.58 11.75
CA ILE A 547 -15.15 -6.67 10.71
C ILE A 547 -14.16 -5.50 10.82
N GLN A 548 -14.67 -4.28 10.99
CA GLN A 548 -13.82 -3.09 11.18
C GLN A 548 -12.95 -3.21 12.44
N SER A 549 -13.53 -3.68 13.55
CA SER A 549 -12.76 -3.92 14.78
C SER A 549 -11.72 -5.02 14.61
N TYR A 550 -12.03 -6.05 13.83
CA TYR A 550 -11.15 -7.17 13.56
C TYR A 550 -9.90 -6.75 12.79
N PHE A 551 -10.05 -6.05 11.65
CA PHE A 551 -8.92 -5.54 10.88
C PHE A 551 -8.09 -4.48 11.63
N LYS A 552 -8.70 -3.72 12.55
CA LYS A 552 -7.96 -2.77 13.39
C LYS A 552 -7.07 -3.44 14.44
N LYS A 553 -7.44 -4.64 14.91
CA LYS A 553 -6.77 -5.31 16.04
C LYS A 553 -5.67 -6.29 15.60
N SER A 554 -5.83 -6.97 14.48
CA SER A 554 -4.89 -8.00 14.03
C SER A 554 -4.11 -7.58 12.79
N LYS A 555 -2.78 -7.51 12.91
CA LYS A 555 -1.85 -7.13 11.82
C LYS A 555 -1.75 -8.17 10.69
N GLY A 556 -2.28 -9.38 10.90
CA GLY A 556 -2.34 -10.47 9.92
C GLY A 556 -3.75 -11.02 9.72
N ALA A 557 -4.79 -10.22 10.04
CA ALA A 557 -6.17 -10.65 9.95
C ALA A 557 -6.55 -11.00 8.51
N ILE A 558 -7.18 -12.16 8.37
CA ILE A 558 -7.81 -12.58 7.13
C ILE A 558 -9.22 -13.09 7.45
N ILE A 559 -10.18 -12.69 6.64
CA ILE A 559 -11.54 -13.21 6.70
C ILE A 559 -11.72 -14.11 5.48
N HIS A 560 -12.36 -15.25 5.66
CA HIS A 560 -12.72 -16.13 4.56
C HIS A 560 -14.17 -16.55 4.66
N GLY A 561 -14.72 -16.98 3.54
CA GLY A 561 -16.06 -17.53 3.53
C GLY A 561 -16.53 -18.09 2.20
N ILE A 562 -17.79 -18.49 2.18
CA ILE A 562 -18.52 -18.90 0.97
C ILE A 562 -19.82 -18.10 0.90
N GLY A 563 -20.12 -17.56 -0.27
CA GLY A 563 -21.40 -16.93 -0.57
C GLY A 563 -21.86 -17.26 -1.99
N CYS A 564 -23.04 -16.79 -2.37
CA CYS A 564 -23.55 -16.98 -3.74
C CYS A 564 -22.80 -16.08 -4.72
N ALA A 565 -22.25 -16.68 -5.78
CA ALA A 565 -21.51 -15.98 -6.83
C ALA A 565 -22.35 -14.87 -7.49
N GLU A 566 -23.64 -15.14 -7.68
CA GLU A 566 -24.60 -14.25 -8.31
C GLU A 566 -24.86 -12.96 -7.51
N ASP A 567 -24.70 -13.01 -6.18
CA ASP A 567 -24.85 -11.85 -5.30
C ASP A 567 -23.52 -11.09 -5.13
N ILE A 568 -22.40 -11.81 -5.06
CA ILE A 568 -21.07 -11.22 -4.84
C ILE A 568 -20.54 -10.57 -6.11
N LEU A 569 -20.73 -11.22 -7.27
CA LEU A 569 -20.21 -10.80 -8.58
C LEU A 569 -21.31 -10.90 -9.67
N PRO A 570 -22.40 -10.12 -9.55
CA PRO A 570 -23.55 -10.20 -10.47
C PRO A 570 -23.22 -9.88 -11.93
N THR A 571 -22.12 -9.16 -12.18
CA THR A 571 -21.62 -8.87 -13.52
C THR A 571 -21.08 -10.10 -14.25
N PHE A 572 -20.58 -11.08 -13.49
CA PHE A 572 -20.02 -12.33 -14.02
C PHE A 572 -21.01 -13.50 -13.93
N PHE A 573 -21.77 -13.56 -12.83
CA PHE A 573 -22.70 -14.64 -12.53
C PHE A 573 -24.11 -14.09 -12.51
N LYS A 574 -24.88 -14.36 -13.58
CA LYS A 574 -26.27 -13.92 -13.68
C LYS A 574 -27.19 -14.97 -13.09
N ILE A 575 -28.20 -14.51 -12.34
CA ILE A 575 -29.31 -15.34 -11.88
C ILE A 575 -30.11 -15.78 -13.10
N GLN A 576 -30.22 -17.09 -13.31
CA GLN A 576 -31.03 -17.73 -14.36
C GLN A 576 -32.29 -18.38 -13.78
N ALA A 577 -32.30 -18.70 -12.49
CA ALA A 577 -33.44 -19.32 -11.82
C ALA A 577 -33.69 -18.71 -10.43
N ILE A 578 -34.93 -18.80 -9.95
CA ILE A 578 -35.31 -18.37 -8.60
C ILE A 578 -34.52 -19.19 -7.58
N ASN A 579 -33.93 -18.54 -6.58
CA ASN A 579 -33.08 -19.14 -5.54
C ASN A 579 -31.81 -19.82 -6.07
N GLN A 580 -31.33 -19.47 -7.27
CA GLN A 580 -30.02 -19.91 -7.73
C GLN A 580 -28.91 -19.37 -6.82
N CYS A 581 -27.96 -20.23 -6.46
CA CYS A 581 -26.76 -19.86 -5.73
C CYS A 581 -25.62 -20.80 -6.12
N SER A 582 -24.64 -20.25 -6.83
CA SER A 582 -23.39 -20.94 -7.11
C SER A 582 -22.42 -20.67 -5.96
N PRO A 583 -21.96 -21.69 -5.21
CA PRO A 583 -21.06 -21.47 -4.08
C PRO A 583 -19.72 -20.88 -4.57
N LEU A 584 -19.39 -19.69 -4.09
CA LEU A 584 -18.15 -18.99 -4.42
C LEU A 584 -17.35 -18.75 -3.13
N PRO A 585 -16.25 -19.50 -2.93
CA PRO A 585 -15.32 -19.23 -1.85
C PRO A 585 -14.57 -17.92 -2.08
N PHE A 586 -14.28 -17.20 -1.00
CA PHE A 586 -13.57 -15.93 -1.07
C PHE A 586 -12.73 -15.65 0.17
N ILE A 587 -11.75 -14.76 0.00
CA ILE A 587 -10.91 -14.15 1.02
C ILE A 587 -11.20 -12.65 1.05
N ILE A 588 -11.43 -12.08 2.22
CA ILE A 588 -11.34 -10.63 2.48
C ILE A 588 -10.09 -10.39 3.30
N ASN A 589 -9.20 -9.55 2.79
CA ASN A 589 -7.90 -9.31 3.40
C ASN A 589 -7.54 -7.82 3.44
N GLY A 590 -8.55 -6.97 3.35
CA GLY A 590 -8.39 -5.52 3.38
C GLY A 590 -9.73 -4.83 3.45
N ILE A 591 -9.72 -3.64 4.00
CA ILE A 591 -10.89 -2.78 4.17
C ILE A 591 -10.48 -1.34 3.88
N MET A 592 -11.31 -0.63 3.12
CA MET A 592 -11.12 0.79 2.86
C MET A 592 -12.47 1.51 2.83
N ASN A 593 -12.45 2.82 3.03
CA ASN A 593 -13.63 3.66 2.92
C ASN A 593 -13.51 4.49 1.64
N GLU A 594 -14.46 4.30 0.73
CA GLU A 594 -14.55 5.04 -0.52
C GLU A 594 -15.83 5.87 -0.52
N LYS A 595 -15.70 7.20 -0.58
CA LYS A 595 -16.84 8.15 -0.63
C LYS A 595 -17.89 7.91 0.46
N GLY A 596 -17.45 7.56 1.67
CA GLY A 596 -18.33 7.27 2.81
C GLY A 596 -18.87 5.83 2.88
N ASN A 597 -18.60 4.99 1.88
CA ASN A 597 -18.98 3.58 1.89
C ASN A 597 -17.78 2.69 2.24
N THR A 598 -18.00 1.69 3.09
CA THR A 598 -16.98 0.67 3.35
C THR A 598 -16.98 -0.37 2.23
N VAL A 599 -15.82 -0.54 1.60
CA VAL A 599 -15.56 -1.56 0.58
C VAL A 599 -14.44 -2.49 1.05
N PHE A 600 -14.52 -3.73 0.61
CA PHE A 600 -13.60 -4.80 0.99
C PHE A 600 -12.70 -5.17 -0.17
N VAL A 601 -11.42 -5.38 0.14
CA VAL A 601 -10.46 -6.00 -0.77
C VAL A 601 -10.72 -7.50 -0.72
N ILE A 602 -11.30 -8.04 -1.79
CA ILE A 602 -11.71 -9.43 -1.89
C ILE A 602 -10.95 -10.15 -3.00
N ARG A 603 -10.60 -11.41 -2.72
CA ARG A 603 -10.11 -12.37 -3.70
C ARG A 603 -11.05 -13.56 -3.71
N THR A 604 -11.84 -13.71 -4.75
CA THR A 604 -12.66 -14.91 -4.92
C THR A 604 -11.77 -16.05 -5.42
N ALA A 605 -12.14 -17.29 -5.15
CA ALA A 605 -11.41 -18.45 -5.65
C ALA A 605 -11.36 -18.52 -7.19
N ALA A 606 -12.23 -17.78 -7.88
CA ALA A 606 -12.27 -17.69 -9.35
C ALA A 606 -11.41 -16.53 -9.91
N ASP A 607 -11.08 -15.53 -9.10
CA ASP A 607 -10.20 -14.41 -9.47
C ASP A 607 -8.72 -14.80 -9.32
N SER A 608 -7.86 -14.26 -10.18
CA SER A 608 -6.40 -14.34 -9.99
C SER A 608 -5.99 -13.80 -8.61
N LEU A 609 -5.03 -14.47 -7.97
CA LEU A 609 -4.47 -14.04 -6.70
C LEU A 609 -3.86 -12.63 -6.75
N GLN A 610 -3.35 -12.23 -7.92
CA GLN A 610 -2.76 -10.91 -8.19
C GLN A 610 -3.79 -9.83 -8.50
N ALA A 611 -5.07 -10.18 -8.68
CA ALA A 611 -6.12 -9.26 -9.12
C ALA A 611 -7.29 -9.18 -8.12
N PRO A 612 -7.06 -8.71 -6.87
CA PRO A 612 -8.14 -8.48 -5.93
C PRO A 612 -9.14 -7.44 -6.45
N ARG A 613 -10.41 -7.59 -6.06
CA ARG A 613 -11.49 -6.66 -6.38
C ARG A 613 -11.91 -5.87 -5.16
N LEU A 614 -12.49 -4.69 -5.39
CA LEU A 614 -13.18 -3.92 -4.37
C LEU A 614 -14.68 -4.23 -4.43
N ILE A 615 -15.22 -4.82 -3.37
CA ILE A 615 -16.64 -5.20 -3.31
C ILE A 615 -17.29 -4.62 -2.05
N SER A 616 -18.52 -4.14 -2.18
CA SER A 616 -19.27 -3.54 -1.07
C SER A 616 -19.64 -4.57 -0.01
N TRP A 617 -19.76 -4.11 1.25
CA TRP A 617 -20.29 -4.92 2.35
C TRP A 617 -21.65 -5.54 2.00
N SER A 618 -22.55 -4.77 1.38
CA SER A 618 -23.91 -5.23 1.03
C SER A 618 -23.90 -6.47 0.13
N SER A 619 -23.02 -6.50 -0.88
CA SER A 619 -22.92 -7.62 -1.82
C SER A 619 -22.40 -8.88 -1.13
N ILE A 620 -21.37 -8.74 -0.28
CA ILE A 620 -20.83 -9.85 0.52
C ILE A 620 -21.87 -10.39 1.49
N TYR A 621 -22.49 -9.51 2.28
CA TYR A 621 -23.49 -9.88 3.26
C TYR A 621 -24.68 -10.60 2.61
N SER A 622 -25.18 -10.08 1.47
CA SER A 622 -26.25 -10.71 0.71
C SER A 622 -25.83 -12.11 0.25
N GLY A 623 -24.66 -12.24 -0.38
CA GLY A 623 -24.19 -13.53 -0.88
C GLY A 623 -24.00 -14.57 0.21
N VAL A 624 -23.45 -14.20 1.37
CA VAL A 624 -23.29 -15.12 2.51
C VAL A 624 -24.66 -15.50 3.08
N LYS A 625 -25.59 -14.55 3.19
CA LYS A 625 -26.96 -14.81 3.69
C LYS A 625 -27.77 -15.70 2.75
N SER A 626 -27.67 -15.48 1.45
CA SER A 626 -28.31 -16.32 0.43
C SER A 626 -27.76 -17.74 0.48
N TYR A 627 -26.43 -17.90 0.62
CA TYR A 627 -25.79 -19.21 0.75
C TYR A 627 -26.21 -19.91 2.05
N GLN A 628 -26.23 -19.19 3.18
CA GLN A 628 -26.70 -19.70 4.47
C GLN A 628 -28.10 -20.33 4.34
N ARG A 629 -29.02 -19.69 3.62
CA ARG A 629 -30.40 -20.20 3.46
C ARG A 629 -30.46 -21.56 2.76
N LEU A 630 -29.51 -21.83 1.87
CA LEU A 630 -29.44 -23.05 1.06
C LEU A 630 -28.50 -24.11 1.65
N HIS A 631 -27.60 -23.70 2.54
CA HIS A 631 -26.66 -24.59 3.22
C HIS A 631 -27.42 -25.59 4.13
N PRO A 632 -27.10 -26.90 4.11
CA PRO A 632 -27.86 -27.92 4.86
C PRO A 632 -28.03 -27.63 6.36
N LEU A 633 -26.98 -27.09 6.98
CA LEU A 633 -26.96 -26.73 8.40
C LEU A 633 -27.36 -25.27 8.70
N LYS A 634 -27.76 -24.48 7.69
CA LYS A 634 -28.05 -23.04 7.81
C LYS A 634 -26.95 -22.23 8.50
N LEU A 635 -25.69 -22.64 8.29
CA LEU A 635 -24.52 -22.03 8.91
C LEU A 635 -24.17 -20.70 8.25
N TRP A 636 -23.82 -19.73 9.09
CA TRP A 636 -23.16 -18.51 8.61
C TRP A 636 -21.73 -18.85 8.23
N THR A 637 -21.33 -18.55 6.99
CA THR A 637 -20.10 -19.08 6.39
C THR A 637 -19.00 -18.04 6.22
N MET A 638 -18.99 -16.98 7.03
CA MET A 638 -17.95 -15.95 6.99
C MET A 638 -17.27 -15.81 8.36
N TYR A 639 -15.97 -16.11 8.40
CA TYR A 639 -15.17 -16.21 9.61
C TYR A 639 -13.84 -15.46 9.46
N GLY A 640 -13.40 -14.82 10.54
CA GLY A 640 -12.02 -14.35 10.68
C GLY A 640 -11.11 -15.44 11.24
N LEU A 641 -9.89 -15.50 10.73
CA LEU A 641 -8.78 -16.31 11.24
C LEU A 641 -7.61 -15.38 11.62
N ASP A 642 -7.40 -15.15 12.92
CA ASP A 642 -6.32 -14.31 13.46
C ASP A 642 -5.43 -15.03 14.48
#